data_AF-A0A0D3LNS5-F1
#
_entry.id   AF-A0A0D3LNS5-F1
#
_cell.length_a   1.000
_cell.length_b   1.000
_cell.length_c   1.000
_cell.angle_alpha   90.00
_cell.angle_beta   90.00
_cell.angle_gamma   90.00
#
_symmetry.space_group_name_H-M   'P 1'
#
loop_
_entity.id
_entity.type
_entity.pdbx_description
1 polymer ?
#
loop_
_entity_poly.entity_id
_entity_poly.type
_entity_poly.pdbx_seq_one_letter_code
_entity_poly.pdbx_strand_id
1 'polypeptide(L)'
;MSAYGQGVNKARPLGSTSSPYGFYEYLPVDYNSNSNNYPVLIFLHGLGEKGNGTTQLWEAIEHGPQREVEKGRDFPFIIVSPQTDVWWSVDKVNSFVEWVKNKYRVNSDKVYMTGLSMGGISTFDYVNKYPNQLAAMVPIAGENKRLSNSCNITQVKLWAFHGDADPTISVQKSKDAVKYYNACNPSPLAKLTIYPNVNHNSWTRTYDGSAGHDIYKWMLQYSRGTSKTSNSAPTANAGSDKTITLPTNTLTLSGSASDSDGSIASTSWTKVNGPSASMSGTSTLSLKLSNLVAGTYTFRLTAKDNAGATKSDDVVVTVKAQTTNAAPTASAGSDKSITLPTNSITLYGSASDSDGSIASTTWTKVNGPSASMSGSSTLTLKLSSMLEGTYTFRLTAKDNGGATKSDDVVVTVKPNTTTSDPVTSTNGLNYKYYTTSSGNAWTVLPNFSNLTPVKTGTVSNFSIAPKTQSNYFGFVFEGQVQIDAAGTYTFYSYSDDGSQLFINGNLVVNNNGTHGAQEKSGSVYLASGKHNIKVTYFDYINGETLAVKYAGPGISKQIIPNSKLFKGSSTTTNSAPTANAGSDKSITLPTNSITLYGAASDSDGSIASTTWTKVNGPSASMSGTSTLSLKLSSLVAGTYTFRLTAKDNGGATKSDDVVVTVKSSTSDPVSTTNGLKYKYYTTSSGNPWKVLPNFSNLTPVKTGTVSNFSIAPKTQSNYFGFVFEGQVQIDAAGTYTFYSYSDDGSQLFINGNLVVNNNGTHGAQEKSGSLYLASGKHNIKVTYFDYINGETLAVKYAGPGISKQIIPNSKLFTGSSSSSGATSSTGNDTYSGNAPSSLSAKANSYVTGAGLHWKDNSSNEKGFEIFMSVGNNTSYKQVGSTGSNKTSYGVGITKGNVYYFKIRAKIGTGHSSFSNEVRLSTVSGSTAVVVEADSLDEAESSSLTATTQISAYPNPALDHLNVELGNEFSGKVSLQLVNMAGQVTVSKIVQTEEATSLRLDLNEQQLQPGIYILKVSDGLHQKSLKILKK
;
A
#
# COMPACT_ATOMS: atom_id res chain seq x y z
N MET A 1 -22.68 -5.04 -20.04
CA MET A 1 -23.14 -3.70 -20.46
C MET A 1 -21.99 -2.75 -20.23
N SER A 2 -21.48 -2.12 -21.29
CA SER A 2 -20.24 -1.36 -21.29
C SER A 2 -20.37 0.01 -20.61
N ALA A 3 -19.36 0.38 -19.84
CA ALA A 3 -19.23 1.69 -19.21
C ALA A 3 -18.81 2.74 -20.27
N TYR A 4 -19.76 3.52 -20.80
CA TYR A 4 -19.45 4.64 -21.70
C TYR A 4 -20.47 5.79 -21.59
N GLY A 5 -20.01 7.01 -21.25
CA GLY A 5 -20.62 8.29 -21.66
C GLY A 5 -21.39 9.10 -20.60
N GLN A 6 -20.82 9.38 -19.42
CA GLN A 6 -21.38 10.37 -18.49
C GLN A 6 -20.64 11.69 -18.63
N GLY A 7 -21.33 12.83 -18.51
CA GLY A 7 -20.71 14.15 -18.63
C GLY A 7 -20.39 14.60 -20.07
N VAL A 8 -20.81 13.84 -21.08
CA VAL A 8 -20.57 14.15 -22.50
C VAL A 8 -21.81 13.87 -23.35
N ASN A 9 -21.94 14.56 -24.48
CA ASN A 9 -23.00 14.30 -25.45
C ASN A 9 -22.79 12.95 -26.15
N LYS A 10 -23.89 12.21 -26.37
CA LYS A 10 -23.90 10.95 -27.10
C LYS A 10 -25.01 10.92 -28.14
N ALA A 11 -24.63 10.72 -29.40
CA ALA A 11 -25.56 10.60 -30.50
C ALA A 11 -26.33 9.27 -30.43
N ARG A 12 -27.64 9.32 -30.60
CA ARG A 12 -28.54 8.18 -30.78
C ARG A 12 -29.27 8.32 -32.12
N PRO A 13 -28.65 7.90 -33.23
CA PRO A 13 -29.27 7.96 -34.55
C PRO A 13 -30.65 7.30 -34.59
N LEU A 14 -31.55 7.80 -35.42
CA LEU A 14 -32.88 7.20 -35.62
C LEU A 14 -32.73 5.73 -36.03
N GLY A 15 -33.49 4.85 -35.38
CA GLY A 15 -33.38 3.39 -35.55
C GLY A 15 -32.34 2.70 -34.65
N SER A 16 -31.43 3.43 -34.00
CA SER A 16 -30.49 2.86 -33.02
C SER A 16 -31.13 2.55 -31.65
N THR A 17 -32.33 3.07 -31.41
CA THR A 17 -33.16 2.82 -30.23
C THR A 17 -34.62 2.72 -30.64
N SER A 18 -35.51 2.34 -29.72
CA SER A 18 -36.96 2.37 -29.93
C SER A 18 -37.59 3.77 -29.83
N SER A 19 -36.77 4.84 -29.72
CA SER A 19 -37.24 6.22 -29.71
C SER A 19 -37.89 6.60 -31.06
N PRO A 20 -38.96 7.41 -31.07
CA PRO A 20 -39.56 7.93 -32.30
C PRO A 20 -38.69 8.96 -33.05
N TYR A 21 -37.58 9.41 -32.44
CA TYR A 21 -36.61 10.34 -33.03
C TYR A 21 -35.19 9.82 -32.88
N GLY A 22 -34.30 10.21 -33.80
CA GLY A 22 -32.87 10.28 -33.50
C GLY A 22 -32.60 11.49 -32.61
N PHE A 23 -31.72 11.36 -31.62
CA PHE A 23 -31.50 12.40 -30.61
C PHE A 23 -30.09 12.38 -30.04
N TYR A 24 -29.63 13.51 -29.51
CA TYR A 24 -28.49 13.52 -28.60
C TYR A 24 -28.94 13.35 -27.16
N GLU A 25 -28.22 12.52 -26.41
CA GLU A 25 -28.38 12.37 -24.97
C GLU A 25 -27.17 12.92 -24.22
N TYR A 26 -27.42 13.51 -23.07
CA TYR A 26 -26.43 13.75 -22.02
C TYR A 26 -26.97 13.18 -20.71
N LEU A 27 -26.11 12.48 -19.98
CA LEU A 27 -26.38 11.95 -18.64
C LEU A 27 -25.45 12.63 -17.63
N PRO A 28 -25.97 13.07 -16.46
CA PRO A 28 -25.16 13.65 -15.39
C PRO A 28 -23.96 12.78 -15.01
N VAL A 29 -22.86 13.42 -14.59
CA VAL A 29 -21.59 12.74 -14.25
C VAL A 29 -21.74 11.64 -13.19
N ASP A 30 -22.71 11.76 -12.29
CA ASP A 30 -23.02 10.82 -11.22
C ASP A 30 -24.17 9.84 -11.55
N TYR A 31 -24.70 9.89 -12.77
CA TYR A 31 -25.83 9.06 -13.21
C TYR A 31 -25.63 7.54 -13.10
N ASN A 32 -24.42 6.99 -13.04
CA ASN A 32 -24.17 5.55 -12.84
C ASN A 32 -23.59 5.24 -11.46
N SER A 33 -23.24 6.26 -10.66
CA SER A 33 -22.63 6.09 -9.33
C SER A 33 -23.64 6.21 -8.19
N ASN A 34 -24.89 6.58 -8.47
CA ASN A 34 -25.97 6.66 -7.48
C ASN A 34 -27.29 6.06 -7.96
N SER A 35 -28.26 5.94 -7.07
CA SER A 35 -29.62 5.43 -7.32
C SER A 35 -30.68 6.53 -7.58
N ASN A 36 -30.30 7.80 -7.73
CA ASN A 36 -31.22 8.94 -7.80
C ASN A 36 -32.03 9.03 -9.11
N ASN A 37 -33.22 9.63 -9.01
CA ASN A 37 -34.01 10.08 -10.17
C ASN A 37 -33.64 11.53 -10.52
N TYR A 38 -33.46 11.81 -11.80
CA TYR A 38 -32.95 13.09 -12.29
C TYR A 38 -34.03 13.92 -12.98
N PRO A 39 -34.00 15.25 -12.84
CA PRO A 39 -34.74 16.14 -13.73
C PRO A 39 -34.36 15.89 -15.20
N VAL A 40 -35.29 16.11 -16.11
CA VAL A 40 -35.04 15.99 -17.55
C VAL A 40 -35.33 17.31 -18.27
N LEU A 41 -34.44 17.70 -19.17
CA LEU A 41 -34.59 18.86 -20.05
C LEU A 41 -34.66 18.39 -21.50
N ILE A 42 -35.83 18.60 -22.12
CA ILE A 42 -36.05 18.33 -23.53
C ILE A 42 -35.80 19.61 -24.32
N PHE A 43 -34.89 19.57 -25.30
CA PHE A 43 -34.60 20.69 -26.19
C PHE A 43 -35.17 20.45 -27.59
N LEU A 44 -36.00 21.38 -28.07
CA LEU A 44 -36.52 21.39 -29.43
C LEU A 44 -35.77 22.43 -30.28
N HIS A 45 -35.08 21.96 -31.32
CA HIS A 45 -34.31 22.81 -32.23
C HIS A 45 -35.18 23.66 -33.19
N GLY A 46 -34.55 24.62 -33.85
CA GLY A 46 -35.17 25.54 -34.81
C GLY A 46 -35.25 24.98 -36.23
N LEU A 47 -35.64 25.83 -37.20
CA LEU A 47 -35.73 25.43 -38.61
C LEU A 47 -34.35 25.13 -39.24
N GLY A 48 -33.29 25.73 -38.71
CA GLY A 48 -31.92 25.60 -39.23
C GLY A 48 -31.32 24.21 -39.01
N GLU A 49 -31.71 23.54 -37.92
CA GLU A 49 -31.10 22.28 -37.47
C GLU A 49 -31.90 21.04 -37.87
N LYS A 50 -32.83 21.18 -38.84
CA LYS A 50 -33.66 20.08 -39.33
C LYS A 50 -32.81 19.03 -40.04
N GLY A 51 -33.05 17.77 -39.72
CA GLY A 51 -32.33 16.67 -40.36
C GLY A 51 -33.01 15.34 -40.19
N ASN A 52 -32.49 14.35 -40.91
CA ASN A 52 -33.01 12.98 -40.95
C ASN A 52 -32.90 12.18 -39.63
N GLY A 53 -32.34 12.78 -38.57
CA GLY A 53 -32.14 12.13 -37.28
C GLY A 53 -31.07 11.03 -37.28
N THR A 54 -30.32 10.85 -38.37
CA THR A 54 -29.23 9.88 -38.48
C THR A 54 -27.90 10.59 -38.77
N THR A 55 -27.54 10.77 -40.04
CA THR A 55 -26.28 11.39 -40.47
C THR A 55 -26.20 12.88 -40.19
N GLN A 56 -27.34 13.56 -40.11
CA GLN A 56 -27.43 15.01 -39.84
C GLN A 56 -27.66 15.33 -38.35
N LEU A 57 -27.64 14.32 -37.48
CA LEU A 57 -28.05 14.47 -36.08
C LEU A 57 -27.22 15.51 -35.33
N TRP A 58 -25.97 15.73 -35.72
CA TRP A 58 -25.07 16.73 -35.12
C TRP A 58 -25.60 18.17 -35.23
N GLU A 59 -26.44 18.48 -36.22
CA GLU A 59 -27.04 19.81 -36.37
C GLU A 59 -27.97 20.13 -35.17
N ALA A 60 -28.62 19.11 -34.59
CA ALA A 60 -29.56 19.28 -33.47
C ALA A 60 -28.91 19.78 -32.15
N ILE A 61 -27.58 19.87 -32.11
CA ILE A 61 -26.82 20.39 -30.96
C ILE A 61 -25.92 21.58 -31.33
N GLU A 62 -26.06 22.15 -32.54
CA GLU A 62 -25.35 23.38 -32.92
C GLU A 62 -25.68 24.54 -31.96
N HIS A 63 -26.89 24.50 -31.39
CA HIS A 63 -27.41 25.41 -30.40
C HIS A 63 -28.03 24.65 -29.21
N GLY A 64 -28.44 25.39 -28.19
CA GLY A 64 -29.16 24.81 -27.04
C GLY A 64 -28.26 24.30 -25.92
N PRO A 65 -28.85 23.62 -24.92
CA PRO A 65 -28.13 23.15 -23.74
C PRO A 65 -27.00 22.16 -24.06
N GLN A 66 -27.16 21.31 -25.06
CA GLN A 66 -26.14 20.35 -25.48
C GLN A 66 -24.91 21.03 -26.07
N ARG A 67 -25.04 22.20 -26.72
CA ARG A 67 -23.88 22.99 -27.16
C ARG A 67 -23.02 23.43 -25.97
N GLU A 68 -23.63 23.72 -24.83
CA GLU A 68 -22.91 24.07 -23.61
C GLU A 68 -22.22 22.86 -22.99
N VAL A 69 -22.79 21.65 -23.12
CA VAL A 69 -22.11 20.39 -22.79
C VAL A 69 -20.83 20.24 -23.63
N GLU A 70 -20.86 20.52 -24.94
CA GLU A 70 -19.66 20.46 -25.79
C GLU A 70 -18.59 21.47 -25.37
N LYS A 71 -19.00 22.61 -24.80
CA LYS A 71 -18.10 23.61 -24.20
C LYS A 71 -17.59 23.21 -22.80
N GLY A 72 -17.94 22.02 -22.32
CA GLY A 72 -17.49 21.47 -21.03
C GLY A 72 -18.36 21.85 -19.84
N ARG A 73 -19.57 22.39 -20.05
CA ARG A 73 -20.51 22.68 -18.95
C ARG A 73 -21.16 21.39 -18.44
N ASP A 74 -21.11 21.20 -17.13
CA ASP A 74 -21.80 20.11 -16.45
C ASP A 74 -23.21 20.51 -16.02
N PHE A 75 -24.14 19.55 -16.03
CA PHE A 75 -25.56 19.80 -15.82
C PHE A 75 -26.21 18.75 -14.90
N PRO A 76 -27.06 19.17 -13.95
CA PRO A 76 -27.80 18.24 -13.08
C PRO A 76 -29.04 17.63 -13.76
N PHE A 77 -29.09 17.62 -15.10
CA PHE A 77 -30.24 17.16 -15.89
C PHE A 77 -29.83 15.98 -16.76
N ILE A 78 -30.76 15.06 -16.99
CA ILE A 78 -30.75 14.32 -18.26
C ILE A 78 -31.14 15.33 -19.35
N ILE A 79 -30.32 15.51 -20.38
CA ILE A 79 -30.67 16.41 -21.49
C ILE A 79 -30.84 15.59 -22.76
N VAL A 80 -31.96 15.78 -23.44
CA VAL A 80 -32.28 15.09 -24.69
C VAL A 80 -32.67 16.08 -25.79
N SER A 81 -32.03 15.96 -26.94
CA SER A 81 -32.27 16.80 -28.13
C SER A 81 -32.67 15.94 -29.32
N PRO A 82 -33.96 15.66 -29.51
CA PRO A 82 -34.44 15.00 -30.72
C PRO A 82 -34.18 15.87 -31.95
N GLN A 83 -34.08 15.23 -33.12
CA GLN A 83 -34.04 15.91 -34.42
C GLN A 83 -35.23 15.50 -35.29
N THR A 84 -35.79 16.46 -36.02
CA THR A 84 -36.87 16.26 -37.00
C THR A 84 -36.56 16.98 -38.31
N ASP A 85 -36.99 16.40 -39.43
CA ASP A 85 -36.89 16.96 -40.78
C ASP A 85 -38.14 17.78 -41.18
N VAL A 86 -39.24 17.53 -40.46
CA VAL A 86 -40.53 18.22 -40.58
C VAL A 86 -40.82 19.11 -39.36
N TRP A 87 -41.88 19.92 -39.43
CA TRP A 87 -42.36 20.67 -38.26
C TRP A 87 -42.66 19.73 -37.08
N TRP A 88 -42.40 20.19 -35.85
CA TRP A 88 -42.63 19.37 -34.66
C TRP A 88 -44.10 18.93 -34.53
N SER A 89 -44.33 17.63 -34.55
CA SER A 89 -45.62 17.04 -34.19
C SER A 89 -45.72 16.92 -32.68
N VAL A 90 -46.66 17.64 -32.06
CA VAL A 90 -46.87 17.66 -30.60
C VAL A 90 -47.07 16.25 -30.03
N ASP A 91 -47.77 15.38 -30.75
CA ASP A 91 -48.04 14.00 -30.31
C ASP A 91 -46.80 13.12 -30.41
N LYS A 92 -46.00 13.30 -31.48
CA LYS A 92 -44.73 12.58 -31.64
C LYS A 92 -43.70 13.02 -30.60
N VAL A 93 -43.65 14.32 -30.28
CA VAL A 93 -42.85 14.86 -29.16
C VAL A 93 -43.32 14.26 -27.83
N ASN A 94 -44.63 14.14 -27.61
CA ASN A 94 -45.14 13.52 -26.39
C ASN A 94 -44.74 12.04 -26.27
N SER A 95 -44.86 11.27 -27.36
CA SER A 95 -44.37 9.89 -27.40
C SER A 95 -42.88 9.80 -27.09
N PHE A 96 -42.08 10.78 -27.51
CA PHE A 96 -40.66 10.87 -27.15
C PHE A 96 -40.47 11.16 -25.66
N VAL A 97 -41.20 12.12 -25.09
CA VAL A 97 -41.15 12.44 -23.65
C VAL A 97 -41.49 11.21 -22.80
N GLU A 98 -42.55 10.48 -23.15
CA GLU A 98 -42.93 9.23 -22.46
C GLU A 98 -41.88 8.13 -22.63
N TRP A 99 -41.30 8.00 -23.83
CA TRP A 99 -40.20 7.08 -24.05
C TRP A 99 -38.98 7.40 -23.17
N VAL A 100 -38.62 8.69 -23.05
CA VAL A 100 -37.52 9.16 -22.19
C VAL A 100 -37.79 8.83 -20.72
N LYS A 101 -39.01 9.09 -20.23
CA LYS A 101 -39.44 8.76 -18.85
C LYS A 101 -39.32 7.27 -18.53
N ASN A 102 -39.64 6.41 -19.51
CA ASN A 102 -39.55 4.96 -19.36
C ASN A 102 -38.12 4.44 -19.51
N LYS A 103 -37.28 5.13 -20.29
CA LYS A 103 -35.91 4.70 -20.59
C LYS A 103 -34.92 5.06 -19.50
N TYR A 104 -35.03 6.26 -18.93
CA TYR A 104 -34.08 6.81 -17.96
C TYR A 104 -34.70 6.94 -16.57
N ARG A 105 -33.86 7.14 -15.56
CA ARG A 105 -34.27 7.40 -14.17
C ARG A 105 -34.69 8.85 -14.03
N VAL A 106 -35.88 9.14 -14.50
CA VAL A 106 -36.44 10.49 -14.53
C VAL A 106 -37.24 10.76 -13.27
N ASN A 107 -37.02 11.91 -12.64
CA ASN A 107 -38.00 12.48 -11.72
C ASN A 107 -39.16 13.02 -12.56
N SER A 108 -40.27 12.26 -12.58
CA SER A 108 -41.43 12.54 -13.44
C SER A 108 -42.14 13.86 -13.10
N ASP A 109 -41.86 14.45 -11.94
CA ASP A 109 -42.36 15.77 -11.56
C ASP A 109 -41.44 16.91 -11.99
N LYS A 110 -40.22 16.61 -12.46
CA LYS A 110 -39.23 17.61 -12.91
C LYS A 110 -38.87 17.41 -14.38
N VAL A 111 -39.88 17.52 -15.23
CA VAL A 111 -39.76 17.44 -16.68
C VAL A 111 -39.87 18.85 -17.24
N TYR A 112 -38.86 19.29 -17.96
CA TYR A 112 -38.77 20.65 -18.51
C TYR A 112 -38.62 20.63 -20.02
N MET A 113 -39.10 21.67 -20.69
CA MET A 113 -38.95 21.82 -22.13
C MET A 113 -38.45 23.21 -22.49
N THR A 114 -37.47 23.26 -23.39
CA THR A 114 -36.94 24.50 -23.94
C THR A 114 -36.81 24.38 -25.45
N GLY A 115 -36.87 25.49 -26.16
CA GLY A 115 -36.76 25.46 -27.61
C GLY A 115 -36.53 26.84 -28.20
N LEU A 116 -35.96 26.88 -29.39
CA LEU A 116 -35.67 28.13 -30.11
C LEU A 116 -36.44 28.19 -31.43
N SER A 117 -36.88 29.39 -31.83
CA SER A 117 -37.56 29.64 -33.11
C SER A 117 -38.72 28.65 -33.33
N MET A 118 -38.67 27.79 -34.37
CA MET A 118 -39.63 26.70 -34.56
C MET A 118 -39.83 25.82 -33.31
N GLY A 119 -38.76 25.40 -32.64
CA GLY A 119 -38.84 24.65 -31.39
C GLY A 119 -39.39 25.48 -30.22
N GLY A 120 -39.18 26.80 -30.23
CA GLY A 120 -39.77 27.73 -29.26
C GLY A 120 -41.29 27.83 -29.44
N ILE A 121 -41.77 27.91 -30.70
CA ILE A 121 -43.20 27.83 -31.04
C ILE A 121 -43.77 26.48 -30.60
N SER A 122 -43.07 25.38 -30.91
CA SER A 122 -43.53 24.04 -30.58
C SER A 122 -43.50 23.73 -29.08
N THR A 123 -42.67 24.42 -28.30
CA THR A 123 -42.70 24.37 -26.83
C THR A 123 -44.03 24.93 -26.30
N PHE A 124 -44.51 26.05 -26.87
CA PHE A 124 -45.86 26.56 -26.56
C PHE A 124 -46.97 25.61 -27.01
N ASP A 125 -46.88 25.09 -28.24
CA ASP A 125 -47.87 24.14 -28.78
C ASP A 125 -47.95 22.86 -27.94
N TYR A 126 -46.82 22.38 -27.42
CA TYR A 126 -46.76 21.20 -26.56
C TYR A 126 -47.54 21.41 -25.26
N VAL A 127 -47.33 22.54 -24.57
CA VAL A 127 -48.04 22.84 -23.32
C VAL A 127 -49.54 23.07 -23.56
N ASN A 128 -49.94 23.64 -24.70
CA ASN A 128 -51.36 23.79 -25.03
C ASN A 128 -52.12 22.45 -25.09
N LYS A 129 -51.44 21.36 -25.49
CA LYS A 129 -52.06 20.02 -25.58
C LYS A 129 -51.77 19.12 -24.37
N TYR A 130 -50.57 19.21 -23.82
CA TYR A 130 -50.07 18.33 -22.75
C TYR A 130 -49.56 19.12 -21.53
N PRO A 131 -50.39 20.00 -20.92
CA PRO A 131 -49.94 20.85 -19.82
C PRO A 131 -49.55 20.06 -18.55
N ASN A 132 -50.07 18.84 -18.40
CA ASN A 132 -49.76 17.96 -17.27
C ASN A 132 -48.41 17.21 -17.45
N GLN A 133 -47.65 17.47 -18.52
CA GLN A 133 -46.40 16.73 -18.78
C GLN A 133 -45.16 17.45 -18.28
N LEU A 134 -45.23 18.77 -18.07
CA LEU A 134 -44.09 19.62 -17.74
C LEU A 134 -44.28 20.34 -16.40
N ALA A 135 -43.17 20.64 -15.74
CA ALA A 135 -43.11 21.51 -14.57
C ALA A 135 -42.79 22.96 -14.93
N ALA A 136 -41.92 23.16 -15.93
CA ALA A 136 -41.54 24.47 -16.43
C ALA A 136 -41.15 24.43 -17.92
N MET A 137 -41.26 25.57 -18.59
CA MET A 137 -40.85 25.74 -19.99
C MET A 137 -40.11 27.06 -20.23
N VAL A 138 -39.17 27.01 -21.19
CA VAL A 138 -38.35 28.15 -21.64
C VAL A 138 -38.40 28.27 -23.17
N PRO A 139 -39.44 28.90 -23.74
CA PRO A 139 -39.49 29.17 -25.17
C PRO A 139 -38.69 30.42 -25.53
N ILE A 140 -37.85 30.33 -26.57
CA ILE A 140 -36.97 31.41 -27.03
C ILE A 140 -37.30 31.76 -28.48
N ALA A 141 -37.46 33.05 -28.79
CA ALA A 141 -37.93 33.51 -30.10
C ALA A 141 -39.20 32.77 -30.56
N GLY A 142 -40.15 32.55 -29.63
CA GLY A 142 -41.33 31.73 -29.85
C GLY A 142 -42.62 32.54 -30.04
N GLU A 143 -43.65 31.87 -30.54
CA GLU A 143 -45.03 32.36 -30.65
C GLU A 143 -45.98 31.29 -30.11
N ASN A 144 -47.09 31.71 -29.49
CA ASN A 144 -48.22 30.83 -29.22
C ASN A 144 -49.34 31.10 -30.25
N LYS A 145 -49.38 30.34 -31.35
CA LYS A 145 -50.36 30.52 -32.45
C LYS A 145 -51.76 30.00 -32.11
N ARG A 146 -51.90 29.19 -31.06
CA ARG A 146 -53.12 28.46 -30.72
C ARG A 146 -53.63 28.92 -29.36
N LEU A 147 -54.45 29.98 -29.37
CA LEU A 147 -55.15 30.49 -28.19
C LEU A 147 -56.18 29.46 -27.71
N SER A 148 -55.77 28.46 -26.93
CA SER A 148 -56.71 27.55 -26.27
C SER A 148 -57.19 28.17 -24.96
N ASN A 149 -58.50 28.47 -24.83
CA ASN A 149 -59.19 29.08 -23.66
C ASN A 149 -59.02 28.35 -22.30
N SER A 150 -58.07 27.43 -22.16
CA SER A 150 -57.83 26.65 -20.96
C SER A 150 -56.70 27.24 -20.13
N CYS A 151 -57.02 27.77 -18.95
CA CYS A 151 -56.02 28.16 -17.96
C CYS A 151 -55.24 26.96 -17.39
N ASN A 152 -55.54 25.72 -17.77
CA ASN A 152 -54.78 24.55 -17.31
C ASN A 152 -53.30 24.57 -17.72
N ILE A 153 -52.94 25.35 -18.76
CA ILE A 153 -51.55 25.57 -19.15
C ILE A 153 -50.73 26.29 -18.07
N THR A 154 -51.38 27.03 -17.15
CA THR A 154 -50.74 27.83 -16.11
C THR A 154 -50.03 27.04 -15.01
N GLN A 155 -50.22 25.71 -14.99
CA GLN A 155 -49.46 24.84 -14.11
C GLN A 155 -47.98 24.75 -14.50
N VAL A 156 -47.62 24.96 -15.77
CA VAL A 156 -46.26 24.81 -16.32
C VAL A 156 -45.52 26.14 -16.26
N LYS A 157 -44.62 26.36 -15.30
CA LYS A 157 -44.02 27.71 -15.13
C LYS A 157 -43.30 28.19 -16.39
N LEU A 158 -43.54 29.44 -16.77
CA LEU A 158 -43.07 30.00 -18.05
C LEU A 158 -42.06 31.12 -17.83
N TRP A 159 -40.90 31.01 -18.47
CA TRP A 159 -39.97 32.12 -18.69
C TRP A 159 -39.57 32.18 -20.17
N ALA A 160 -40.17 33.11 -20.91
CA ALA A 160 -39.88 33.32 -22.33
C ALA A 160 -38.74 34.33 -22.54
N PHE A 161 -38.03 34.18 -23.67
CA PHE A 161 -36.93 35.06 -24.07
C PHE A 161 -37.08 35.49 -25.54
N HIS A 162 -36.71 36.73 -25.85
CA HIS A 162 -36.76 37.27 -27.22
C HIS A 162 -35.77 38.42 -27.40
N GLY A 163 -35.32 38.68 -28.63
CA GLY A 163 -34.66 39.92 -29.01
C GLY A 163 -35.66 40.96 -29.54
N ASP A 164 -35.51 42.24 -29.21
CA ASP A 164 -36.43 43.27 -29.71
C ASP A 164 -36.23 43.64 -31.19
N ALA A 165 -35.08 43.29 -31.76
CA ALA A 165 -34.72 43.52 -33.15
C ALA A 165 -34.87 42.26 -34.03
N ASP A 166 -35.55 41.21 -33.55
CA ASP A 166 -35.78 39.97 -34.30
C ASP A 166 -36.62 40.24 -35.58
N PRO A 167 -36.04 40.08 -36.79
CA PRO A 167 -36.74 40.32 -38.04
C PRO A 167 -37.53 39.09 -38.53
N THR A 168 -37.32 37.93 -37.92
CA THR A 168 -37.90 36.64 -38.34
C THR A 168 -39.18 36.34 -37.59
N ILE A 169 -39.17 36.49 -36.27
CA ILE A 169 -40.36 36.37 -35.42
C ILE A 169 -40.47 37.68 -34.65
N SER A 170 -41.55 38.43 -34.88
CA SER A 170 -41.74 39.70 -34.15
C SER A 170 -41.78 39.45 -32.65
N VAL A 171 -41.02 40.22 -31.87
CA VAL A 171 -41.05 40.21 -30.39
C VAL A 171 -42.46 40.34 -29.82
N GLN A 172 -43.39 40.98 -30.56
CA GLN A 172 -44.78 41.09 -30.17
C GLN A 172 -45.44 39.73 -29.96
N LYS A 173 -45.04 38.70 -30.71
CA LYS A 173 -45.56 37.33 -30.58
C LYS A 173 -45.28 36.71 -29.21
N SER A 174 -44.08 36.92 -28.65
CA SER A 174 -43.76 36.48 -27.29
C SER A 174 -44.41 37.36 -26.22
N LYS A 175 -44.52 38.67 -26.45
CA LYS A 175 -45.30 39.58 -25.58
C LYS A 175 -46.75 39.12 -25.46
N ASP A 176 -47.39 38.80 -26.58
CA ASP A 176 -48.78 38.33 -26.62
C ASP A 176 -48.92 36.96 -25.95
N ALA A 177 -47.99 36.03 -26.19
CA ALA A 177 -48.00 34.72 -25.54
C ALA A 177 -47.89 34.81 -24.01
N VAL A 178 -46.97 35.64 -23.48
CA VAL A 178 -46.81 35.83 -22.03
C VAL A 178 -47.97 36.62 -21.43
N LYS A 179 -48.48 37.64 -22.13
CA LYS A 179 -49.70 38.37 -21.74
C LYS A 179 -50.89 37.42 -21.62
N TYR A 180 -51.09 36.55 -22.60
CA TYR A 180 -52.14 35.55 -22.61
C TYR A 180 -52.00 34.58 -21.44
N TYR A 181 -50.79 34.05 -21.24
CA TYR A 181 -50.49 33.14 -20.14
C TYR A 181 -50.76 33.80 -18.77
N ASN A 182 -50.40 35.08 -18.61
CA ASN A 182 -50.63 35.85 -17.39
C ASN A 182 -52.09 36.28 -17.19
N ALA A 183 -52.93 36.29 -18.23
CA ALA A 183 -54.36 36.57 -18.09
C ALA A 183 -55.08 35.53 -17.22
N CYS A 184 -54.53 34.32 -17.11
CA CYS A 184 -54.99 33.26 -16.23
C CYS A 184 -54.43 33.34 -14.79
N ASN A 185 -53.74 34.43 -14.44
CA ASN A 185 -53.14 34.69 -13.13
C ASN A 185 -52.31 33.52 -12.54
N PRO A 186 -51.31 32.99 -13.28
CA PRO A 186 -50.42 31.93 -12.80
C PRO A 186 -49.64 32.39 -11.57
N SER A 187 -49.30 31.44 -10.68
CA SER A 187 -48.41 31.66 -9.55
C SER A 187 -47.16 30.78 -9.67
N PRO A 188 -45.95 31.35 -9.83
CA PRO A 188 -45.66 32.77 -10.11
C PRO A 188 -46.14 33.22 -11.49
N LEU A 189 -46.22 34.54 -11.69
CA LEU A 189 -46.49 35.12 -13.02
C LEU A 189 -45.42 34.69 -14.02
N ALA A 190 -45.83 34.42 -15.26
CA ALA A 190 -44.93 34.13 -16.36
C ALA A 190 -44.04 35.33 -16.65
N LYS A 191 -42.76 35.04 -16.92
CA LYS A 191 -41.73 36.03 -17.20
C LYS A 191 -41.48 36.14 -18.70
N LEU A 192 -41.18 37.35 -19.15
CA LEU A 192 -40.63 37.63 -20.46
C LEU A 192 -39.37 38.48 -20.30
N THR A 193 -38.24 37.97 -20.80
CA THR A 193 -37.02 38.75 -20.95
C THR A 193 -36.88 39.18 -22.40
N ILE A 194 -36.74 40.49 -22.62
CA ILE A 194 -36.47 41.07 -23.94
C ILE A 194 -35.05 41.61 -23.93
N TYR A 195 -34.22 41.13 -24.86
CA TYR A 195 -32.86 41.64 -25.03
C TYR A 195 -32.83 42.81 -26.01
N PRO A 196 -32.30 43.97 -25.61
CA PRO A 196 -32.24 45.15 -26.46
C PRO A 196 -31.20 44.99 -27.58
N ASN A 197 -31.56 45.43 -28.78
CA ASN A 197 -30.78 45.37 -30.01
C ASN A 197 -30.33 43.94 -30.39
N VAL A 198 -31.13 42.94 -30.06
CA VAL A 198 -30.83 41.54 -30.39
C VAL A 198 -31.75 41.07 -31.50
N ASN A 199 -31.13 40.57 -32.59
CA ASN A 199 -31.83 39.98 -33.72
C ASN A 199 -32.34 38.57 -33.37
N HIS A 200 -32.62 37.74 -34.38
CA HIS A 200 -33.24 36.42 -34.19
C HIS A 200 -32.54 35.52 -33.16
N ASN A 201 -31.20 35.50 -33.13
CA ASN A 201 -30.42 34.72 -32.17
C ASN A 201 -30.40 35.34 -30.76
N SER A 202 -31.52 35.19 -30.06
CA SER A 202 -31.67 35.47 -28.63
C SER A 202 -31.33 34.26 -27.75
N TRP A 203 -31.14 33.08 -28.35
CA TRP A 203 -30.91 31.82 -27.63
C TRP A 203 -29.46 31.63 -27.16
N THR A 204 -28.44 32.03 -27.93
CA THR A 204 -27.04 31.83 -27.53
C THR A 204 -26.78 32.39 -26.13
N ARG A 205 -27.12 33.67 -25.93
CA ARG A 205 -26.92 34.37 -24.64
C ARG A 205 -27.82 33.90 -23.50
N THR A 206 -28.91 33.22 -23.85
CA THR A 206 -29.86 32.65 -22.88
C THR A 206 -29.37 31.30 -22.38
N TYR A 207 -28.86 30.45 -23.27
CA TYR A 207 -28.33 29.13 -22.92
C TYR A 207 -26.94 29.21 -22.28
N ASP A 208 -26.04 30.04 -22.79
CA ASP A 208 -24.72 30.20 -22.15
C ASP A 208 -24.77 31.02 -20.85
N GLY A 209 -25.89 31.71 -20.57
CA GLY A 209 -26.10 32.52 -19.38
C GLY A 209 -25.32 33.84 -19.36
N SER A 210 -24.67 34.23 -20.46
CA SER A 210 -23.90 35.47 -20.59
C SER A 210 -24.75 36.73 -20.38
N ALA A 211 -26.08 36.63 -20.55
CA ALA A 211 -27.02 37.70 -20.23
C ALA A 211 -27.44 37.76 -18.74
N GLY A 212 -26.86 36.94 -17.87
CA GLY A 212 -27.14 36.94 -16.42
C GLY A 212 -28.44 36.22 -16.02
N HIS A 213 -29.03 35.43 -16.92
CA HIS A 213 -30.25 34.67 -16.66
C HIS A 213 -29.97 33.17 -16.62
N ASP A 214 -29.88 32.62 -15.41
CA ASP A 214 -29.71 31.18 -15.22
C ASP A 214 -31.05 30.44 -15.32
N ILE A 215 -31.43 30.12 -16.55
CA ILE A 215 -32.68 29.40 -16.85
C ILE A 215 -32.70 28.00 -16.22
N TYR A 216 -31.52 27.38 -16.05
CA TYR A 216 -31.39 26.02 -15.53
C TYR A 216 -31.72 26.00 -14.04
N LYS A 217 -31.08 26.87 -13.26
CA LYS A 217 -31.38 27.04 -11.84
C LYS A 217 -32.81 27.50 -11.60
N TRP A 218 -33.38 28.29 -12.52
CA TRP A 218 -34.79 28.67 -12.44
C TRP A 218 -35.73 27.49 -12.69
N MET A 219 -35.52 26.68 -13.73
CA MET A 219 -36.36 25.50 -13.99
C MET A 219 -36.34 24.52 -12.82
N LEU A 220 -35.17 24.30 -12.20
CA LEU A 220 -35.00 23.37 -11.06
C LEU A 220 -35.84 23.69 -9.82
N GLN A 221 -36.36 24.92 -9.71
CA GLN A 221 -37.23 25.36 -8.61
C GLN A 221 -38.65 24.81 -8.70
N TYR A 222 -39.06 24.24 -9.83
CA TYR A 222 -40.45 23.87 -10.05
C TYR A 222 -40.64 22.37 -10.23
N SER A 223 -41.71 21.85 -9.62
CA SER A 223 -42.20 20.48 -9.79
C SER A 223 -43.67 20.52 -10.23
N ARG A 224 -44.07 19.57 -11.08
CA ARG A 224 -45.44 19.40 -11.53
C ARG A 224 -46.38 19.12 -10.33
N GLY A 225 -47.59 19.69 -10.35
CA GLY A 225 -48.61 19.44 -9.32
C GLY A 225 -48.52 20.32 -8.06
N THR A 226 -47.60 21.29 -8.00
CA THR A 226 -47.48 22.19 -6.84
C THR A 226 -48.50 23.34 -6.91
N SER A 227 -49.72 23.09 -6.43
CA SER A 227 -50.48 24.14 -5.76
C SER A 227 -49.80 24.45 -4.43
N LYS A 228 -49.59 25.75 -4.17
CA LYS A 228 -48.95 26.37 -3.00
C LYS A 228 -49.18 25.58 -1.70
N THR A 229 -48.21 24.76 -1.30
CA THR A 229 -48.03 24.38 0.10
C THR A 229 -47.18 25.44 0.77
N SER A 230 -47.52 25.79 2.02
CA SER A 230 -46.62 26.53 2.89
C SER A 230 -45.25 25.86 2.88
N ASN A 231 -44.17 26.65 2.80
CA ASN A 231 -42.81 26.12 2.90
C ASN A 231 -42.69 25.25 4.15
N SER A 232 -42.35 23.99 3.97
CA SER A 232 -42.08 23.07 5.08
C SER A 232 -40.63 23.29 5.50
N ALA A 233 -40.39 23.54 6.78
CA ALA A 233 -39.02 23.71 7.26
C ALA A 233 -38.22 22.43 6.95
N PRO A 234 -36.91 22.54 6.64
CA PRO A 234 -36.10 21.38 6.35
C PRO A 234 -36.02 20.48 7.58
N THR A 235 -35.60 19.23 7.38
CA THR A 235 -35.14 18.38 8.47
C THR A 235 -33.65 18.58 8.69
N ALA A 236 -33.24 18.59 9.95
CA ALA A 236 -31.84 18.53 10.37
C ALA A 236 -31.71 17.37 11.35
N ASN A 237 -30.62 16.61 11.24
CA ASN A 237 -30.28 15.54 12.16
C ASN A 237 -28.76 15.61 12.44
N ALA A 238 -28.38 15.94 13.67
CA ALA A 238 -26.99 16.09 14.09
C ALA A 238 -26.28 14.74 14.33
N GLY A 239 -26.99 13.64 14.15
CA GLY A 239 -26.53 12.28 14.43
C GLY A 239 -26.79 11.87 15.87
N SER A 240 -26.53 10.60 16.18
CA SER A 240 -26.67 10.09 17.55
C SER A 240 -25.60 10.60 18.50
N ASP A 241 -25.97 10.78 19.77
CA ASP A 241 -25.06 11.10 20.87
C ASP A 241 -23.82 10.21 20.88
N LYS A 242 -22.68 10.81 21.19
CA LYS A 242 -21.37 10.15 21.20
C LYS A 242 -20.79 10.17 22.60
N THR A 243 -20.13 9.07 22.95
CA THR A 243 -19.27 9.03 24.13
C THR A 243 -17.87 8.63 23.67
N ILE A 244 -16.88 9.42 24.05
CA ILE A 244 -15.46 9.11 23.92
C ILE A 244 -14.81 9.16 25.31
N THR A 245 -13.68 8.50 25.48
CA THR A 245 -12.91 8.54 26.73
C THR A 245 -11.52 9.07 26.41
N LEU A 246 -10.98 9.92 27.29
CA LEU A 246 -9.59 10.35 27.17
C LEU A 246 -8.65 9.11 27.16
N PRO A 247 -7.55 9.17 26.38
CA PRO A 247 -6.99 10.36 25.77
C PRO A 247 -7.52 10.66 24.35
N THR A 248 -8.54 9.94 23.87
CA THR A 248 -9.21 10.29 22.61
C THR A 248 -9.92 11.63 22.77
N ASN A 249 -9.36 12.68 22.16
CA ASN A 249 -9.83 14.06 22.27
C ASN A 249 -10.26 14.66 20.91
N THR A 250 -10.47 13.81 19.92
CA THR A 250 -10.98 14.18 18.60
C THR A 250 -12.20 13.35 18.25
N LEU A 251 -13.09 13.91 17.43
CA LEU A 251 -14.31 13.26 16.99
C LEU A 251 -14.77 13.87 15.67
N THR A 252 -15.34 13.08 14.77
CA THR A 252 -16.07 13.61 13.61
C THR A 252 -17.55 13.30 13.79
N LEU A 253 -18.37 14.33 13.75
CA LEU A 253 -19.82 14.23 13.74
C LEU A 253 -20.31 14.30 12.29
N SER A 254 -21.18 13.37 11.92
CA SER A 254 -21.81 13.32 10.60
C SER A 254 -23.29 13.56 10.78
N GLY A 255 -23.76 14.71 10.31
CA GLY A 255 -25.18 15.04 10.30
C GLY A 255 -25.80 14.82 8.92
N SER A 256 -27.12 14.94 8.87
CA SER A 256 -27.89 14.96 7.63
C SER A 256 -28.90 16.11 7.64
N ALA A 257 -29.25 16.57 6.45
CA ALA A 257 -30.30 17.54 6.24
C ALA A 257 -31.03 17.21 4.94
N SER A 258 -32.34 17.31 4.94
CA SER A 258 -33.17 17.13 3.74
C SER A 258 -34.34 18.09 3.79
N ASP A 259 -34.85 18.44 2.64
CA ASP A 259 -36.02 19.30 2.52
C ASP A 259 -37.05 18.61 1.63
N SER A 260 -38.30 18.58 2.09
CA SER A 260 -39.38 17.81 1.46
C SER A 260 -40.00 18.52 0.27
N ASP A 261 -39.98 19.85 0.26
CA ASP A 261 -40.57 20.71 -0.76
C ASP A 261 -39.54 21.63 -1.44
N GLY A 262 -38.27 21.53 -1.07
CA GLY A 262 -37.18 22.33 -1.64
C GLY A 262 -35.80 21.66 -1.57
N SER A 263 -34.78 22.47 -1.35
CA SER A 263 -33.38 22.05 -1.21
C SER A 263 -32.69 22.78 -0.08
N ILE A 264 -31.67 22.15 0.50
CA ILE A 264 -30.88 22.78 1.56
C ILE A 264 -29.96 23.84 0.95
N ALA A 265 -30.19 25.12 1.30
CA ALA A 265 -29.36 26.23 0.88
C ALA A 265 -28.05 26.32 1.67
N SER A 266 -28.06 25.97 2.96
CA SER A 266 -26.85 25.96 3.79
C SER A 266 -27.04 25.09 5.04
N THR A 267 -25.92 24.63 5.59
CA THR A 267 -25.87 24.03 6.92
C THR A 267 -24.82 24.74 7.77
N SER A 268 -25.03 24.75 9.09
CA SER A 268 -24.08 25.34 10.03
C SER A 268 -24.08 24.60 11.36
N TRP A 269 -22.89 24.27 11.84
CA TRP A 269 -22.63 23.74 13.15
C TRP A 269 -22.26 24.84 14.13
N THR A 270 -22.84 24.77 15.33
CA THR A 270 -22.47 25.64 16.46
C THR A 270 -22.29 24.81 17.73
N LYS A 271 -21.37 25.22 18.61
CA LYS A 271 -21.28 24.65 19.97
C LYS A 271 -22.25 25.40 20.86
N VAL A 272 -23.28 24.70 21.36
CA VAL A 272 -24.31 25.27 22.24
C VAL A 272 -23.81 25.36 23.68
N ASN A 273 -23.21 24.28 24.18
CA ASN A 273 -22.72 24.21 25.55
C ASN A 273 -21.51 23.26 25.67
N GLY A 274 -20.81 23.35 26.80
CA GLY A 274 -19.64 22.51 27.14
C GLY A 274 -18.30 23.24 27.04
N PRO A 275 -17.19 22.56 27.42
CA PRO A 275 -15.85 23.14 27.43
C PRO A 275 -15.38 23.64 26.05
N SER A 276 -14.22 24.31 25.97
CA SER A 276 -13.66 24.71 24.67
C SER A 276 -13.40 23.48 23.79
N ALA A 277 -13.70 23.61 22.49
CA ALA A 277 -13.41 22.62 21.47
C ALA A 277 -12.98 23.35 20.19
N SER A 278 -12.00 22.82 19.48
CA SER A 278 -11.64 23.28 18.15
C SER A 278 -12.57 22.63 17.12
N MET A 279 -13.13 23.43 16.21
CA MET A 279 -14.13 23.00 15.23
C MET A 279 -13.68 23.33 13.81
N SER A 280 -13.78 22.37 12.88
CA SER A 280 -13.55 22.58 11.45
C SER A 280 -14.61 21.86 10.61
N GLY A 281 -14.91 22.39 9.43
CA GLY A 281 -16.03 21.90 8.60
C GLY A 281 -17.42 22.36 9.09
N THR A 282 -17.48 23.50 9.80
CA THR A 282 -18.71 24.00 10.43
C THR A 282 -19.84 24.31 9.45
N SER A 283 -19.56 24.58 8.18
CA SER A 283 -20.57 24.80 7.13
C SER A 283 -20.87 23.56 6.28
N THR A 284 -20.49 22.36 6.75
CA THR A 284 -20.67 21.09 6.03
C THR A 284 -21.47 20.10 6.89
N LEU A 285 -21.95 19.02 6.29
CA LEU A 285 -22.59 17.93 7.04
C LEU A 285 -21.60 17.10 7.89
N SER A 286 -20.28 17.36 7.79
CA SER A 286 -19.24 16.66 8.56
C SER A 286 -18.47 17.65 9.44
N LEU A 287 -18.73 17.65 10.74
CA LEU A 287 -18.04 18.49 11.71
C LEU A 287 -16.87 17.72 12.35
N LYS A 288 -15.66 18.25 12.23
CA LYS A 288 -14.47 17.70 12.90
C LYS A 288 -14.18 18.50 14.18
N LEU A 289 -14.11 17.78 15.30
CA LEU A 289 -13.81 18.27 16.63
C LEU A 289 -12.41 17.84 17.06
N SER A 290 -11.67 18.74 17.70
CA SER A 290 -10.38 18.44 18.34
C SER A 290 -10.19 19.24 19.63
N ASN A 291 -9.16 18.90 20.40
CA ASN A 291 -8.85 19.51 21.69
C ASN A 291 -10.01 19.37 22.70
N LEU A 292 -10.71 18.24 22.66
CA LEU A 292 -11.76 17.92 23.63
C LEU A 292 -11.15 17.56 24.98
N VAL A 293 -11.72 18.08 26.07
CA VAL A 293 -11.36 17.76 27.45
C VAL A 293 -12.51 17.01 28.11
N ALA A 294 -12.26 16.37 29.25
CA ALA A 294 -13.30 15.67 29.98
C ALA A 294 -14.47 16.62 30.30
N GLY A 295 -15.69 16.18 29.97
CA GLY A 295 -16.89 17.00 30.06
C GLY A 295 -17.92 16.62 29.00
N THR A 296 -19.10 17.23 29.09
CA THR A 296 -20.19 17.02 28.14
C THR A 296 -20.34 18.26 27.26
N TYR A 297 -20.43 18.04 25.95
CA TYR A 297 -20.59 19.05 24.93
C TYR A 297 -21.94 18.87 24.25
N THR A 298 -22.55 19.97 23.82
CA THR A 298 -23.73 19.96 22.95
C THR A 298 -23.40 20.73 21.68
N PHE A 299 -23.47 20.05 20.53
CA PHE A 299 -23.28 20.66 19.22
C PHE A 299 -24.59 20.66 18.45
N ARG A 300 -24.90 21.77 17.79
CA ARG A 300 -26.13 21.98 17.03
C ARG A 300 -25.84 22.03 15.55
N LEU A 301 -26.47 21.15 14.78
CA LEU A 301 -26.57 21.29 13.33
C LEU A 301 -27.82 22.11 13.00
N THR A 302 -27.67 23.18 12.25
CA THR A 302 -28.78 23.95 11.69
C THR A 302 -28.77 23.83 10.18
N ALA A 303 -29.90 23.46 9.59
CA ALA A 303 -30.12 23.46 8.15
C ALA A 303 -31.06 24.60 7.77
N LYS A 304 -30.75 25.29 6.67
CA LYS A 304 -31.58 26.34 6.08
C LYS A 304 -31.95 25.93 4.66
N ASP A 305 -33.23 25.95 4.33
CA ASP A 305 -33.71 25.64 2.99
C ASP A 305 -33.56 26.83 2.02
N ASN A 306 -33.89 26.60 0.75
CA ASN A 306 -33.85 27.58 -0.33
C ASN A 306 -34.96 28.65 -0.26
N ALA A 307 -35.97 28.47 0.59
CA ALA A 307 -37.00 29.46 0.88
C ALA A 307 -36.69 30.29 2.16
N GLY A 308 -35.64 29.93 2.88
CA GLY A 308 -35.12 30.61 4.06
C GLY A 308 -35.56 30.04 5.40
N ALA A 309 -36.39 28.99 5.48
CA ALA A 309 -36.76 28.40 6.76
C ALA A 309 -35.62 27.53 7.32
N THR A 310 -35.57 27.42 8.65
CA THR A 310 -34.49 26.76 9.36
C THR A 310 -35.01 25.71 10.32
N LYS A 311 -34.27 24.60 10.44
CA LYS A 311 -34.46 23.61 11.49
C LYS A 311 -33.11 23.23 12.07
N SER A 312 -33.11 22.90 13.35
CA SER A 312 -31.89 22.48 14.05
C SER A 312 -32.11 21.17 14.78
N ASP A 313 -31.02 20.45 14.98
CA ASP A 313 -30.94 19.28 15.84
C ASP A 313 -29.63 19.31 16.64
N ASP A 314 -29.67 18.75 17.84
CA ASP A 314 -28.56 18.77 18.79
C ASP A 314 -27.99 17.36 18.98
N VAL A 315 -26.66 17.25 19.05
CA VAL A 315 -25.95 16.02 19.42
C VAL A 315 -25.12 16.27 20.67
N VAL A 316 -25.22 15.35 21.62
CA VAL A 316 -24.43 15.37 22.86
C VAL A 316 -23.17 14.54 22.68
N VAL A 317 -22.02 15.14 22.98
CA VAL A 317 -20.73 14.45 23.02
C VAL A 317 -20.24 14.42 24.48
N THR A 318 -20.20 13.23 25.07
CA THR A 318 -19.66 13.01 26.41
C THR A 318 -18.21 12.55 26.31
N VAL A 319 -17.29 13.32 26.87
CA VAL A 319 -15.87 12.99 26.97
C VAL A 319 -15.60 12.55 28.40
N LYS A 320 -15.44 11.26 28.61
CA LYS A 320 -15.13 10.71 29.94
C LYS A 320 -13.66 10.94 30.25
N ALA A 321 -13.38 11.33 31.50
CA ALA A 321 -12.02 11.32 32.01
C ALA A 321 -11.48 9.88 31.99
N GLN A 322 -10.20 9.74 31.68
CA GLN A 322 -9.49 8.47 31.80
C GLN A 322 -9.30 8.20 33.29
N THR A 323 -9.87 7.10 33.81
CA THR A 323 -9.78 6.77 35.24
C THR A 323 -8.51 5.99 35.59
N THR A 324 -7.80 5.46 34.59
CA THR A 324 -6.52 4.76 34.71
C THR A 324 -5.72 4.94 33.43
N ASN A 325 -4.53 5.55 33.51
CA ASN A 325 -3.60 5.65 32.38
C ASN A 325 -2.51 4.59 32.51
N ALA A 326 -2.38 3.72 31.51
CA ALA A 326 -1.29 2.75 31.45
C ALA A 326 -0.01 3.48 31.01
N ALA A 327 1.11 3.23 31.69
CA ALA A 327 2.38 3.81 31.26
C ALA A 327 2.78 3.26 29.88
N PRO A 328 3.45 4.06 29.04
CA PRO A 328 3.88 3.59 27.73
C PRO A 328 4.94 2.50 27.87
N THR A 329 5.24 1.81 26.77
CA THR A 329 6.47 1.04 26.64
C THR A 329 7.55 1.90 25.98
N ALA A 330 8.79 1.75 26.46
CA ALA A 330 9.98 2.32 25.85
C ALA A 330 11.00 1.20 25.69
N SER A 331 11.71 1.17 24.58
CA SER A 331 12.90 0.33 24.40
C SER A 331 14.00 1.12 23.71
N ALA A 332 15.17 1.18 24.33
CA ALA A 332 16.36 1.85 23.83
C ALA A 332 17.12 1.00 22.78
N GLY A 333 16.62 -0.20 22.46
CA GLY A 333 17.26 -1.16 21.57
C GLY A 333 18.34 -1.97 22.30
N SER A 334 18.94 -2.93 21.59
CA SER A 334 19.96 -3.79 22.19
C SER A 334 21.30 -3.08 22.37
N ASP A 335 22.04 -3.49 23.42
CA ASP A 335 23.40 -3.06 23.69
C ASP A 335 24.30 -3.17 22.45
N LYS A 336 25.20 -2.20 22.32
CA LYS A 336 26.09 -2.07 21.17
C LYS A 336 27.55 -2.13 21.60
N SER A 337 28.38 -2.66 20.72
CA SER A 337 29.82 -2.54 20.84
C SER A 337 30.41 -2.03 19.53
N ILE A 338 31.28 -1.04 19.62
CA ILE A 338 32.10 -0.55 18.52
C ILE A 338 33.56 -0.58 18.95
N THR A 339 34.48 -0.67 17.99
CA THR A 339 35.93 -0.72 18.25
C THR A 339 36.58 0.45 17.54
N LEU A 340 37.48 1.16 18.22
CA LEU A 340 38.25 2.24 17.58
C LEU A 340 39.03 1.71 16.36
N PRO A 341 39.16 2.49 15.27
CA PRO A 341 38.88 3.93 15.16
C PRO A 341 37.40 4.29 14.92
N THR A 342 36.48 3.33 14.83
CA THR A 342 35.05 3.64 14.72
C THR A 342 34.54 4.26 16.03
N ASN A 343 34.24 5.55 15.99
CA ASN A 343 33.86 6.37 17.16
C ASN A 343 32.45 6.98 17.03
N SER A 344 31.60 6.41 16.18
CA SER A 344 30.23 6.85 15.96
C SER A 344 29.29 5.67 15.77
N ILE A 345 28.03 5.84 16.19
CA ILE A 345 26.97 4.83 16.05
C ILE A 345 25.60 5.51 16.04
N THR A 346 24.62 4.88 15.40
CA THR A 346 23.21 5.27 15.50
C THR A 346 22.44 4.23 16.32
N LEU A 347 21.72 4.68 17.34
CA LEU A 347 20.81 3.89 18.15
C LEU A 347 19.38 4.10 17.67
N TYR A 348 18.61 3.02 17.62
CA TYR A 348 17.21 3.02 17.22
C TYR A 348 16.38 2.51 18.39
N GLY A 349 15.60 3.41 18.96
CA GLY A 349 14.65 3.11 20.00
C GLY A 349 13.25 2.86 19.44
N SER A 350 12.38 2.36 20.30
CA SER A 350 10.94 2.23 20.03
C SER A 350 10.14 2.65 21.26
N ALA A 351 8.92 3.12 21.02
CA ALA A 351 7.96 3.41 22.08
C ALA A 351 6.55 3.16 21.56
N SER A 352 5.66 2.66 22.42
CA SER A 352 4.26 2.45 22.10
C SER A 352 3.40 2.60 23.34
N ASP A 353 2.13 2.92 23.16
CA ASP A 353 1.20 3.07 24.26
C ASP A 353 -0.07 2.27 23.99
N SER A 354 -0.61 1.63 25.02
CA SER A 354 -1.66 0.62 24.88
C SER A 354 -3.08 1.19 24.93
N ASP A 355 -3.25 2.30 25.63
CA ASP A 355 -4.51 3.03 25.81
C ASP A 355 -4.45 4.44 25.19
N GLY A 356 -3.33 4.82 24.58
CA GLY A 356 -3.14 6.15 24.00
C GLY A 356 -2.04 6.22 22.93
N SER A 357 -1.28 7.31 22.98
CA SER A 357 -0.24 7.62 22.00
C SER A 357 0.98 8.26 22.67
N ILE A 358 2.16 8.10 22.08
CA ILE A 358 3.39 8.69 22.60
C ILE A 358 3.41 10.20 22.31
N ALA A 359 3.38 11.00 23.37
CA ALA A 359 3.45 12.46 23.29
C ALA A 359 4.89 12.95 23.04
N SER A 360 5.89 12.32 23.65
CA SER A 360 7.30 12.69 23.45
C SER A 360 8.26 11.56 23.78
N THR A 361 9.44 11.59 23.15
CA THR A 361 10.58 10.71 23.47
C THR A 361 11.82 11.54 23.76
N THR A 362 12.66 11.11 24.70
CA THR A 362 13.89 11.82 25.05
C THR A 362 15.01 10.85 25.36
N TRP A 363 16.16 11.07 24.74
CA TRP A 363 17.41 10.40 25.03
C TRP A 363 18.25 11.22 26.00
N THR A 364 18.76 10.57 27.04
CA THR A 364 19.71 11.15 27.97
C THR A 364 20.92 10.23 28.11
N LYS A 365 22.12 10.81 28.23
CA LYS A 365 23.31 10.05 28.61
C LYS A 365 23.32 9.93 30.13
N VAL A 366 23.10 8.73 30.65
CA VAL A 366 23.06 8.44 32.09
C VAL A 366 24.47 8.37 32.66
N ASN A 367 25.38 7.68 31.96
CA ASN A 367 26.76 7.48 32.40
C ASN A 367 27.71 7.33 31.21
N GLY A 368 29.02 7.51 31.44
CA GLY A 368 30.10 7.31 30.48
C GLY A 368 30.77 8.62 30.00
N PRO A 369 31.87 8.51 29.23
CA PRO A 369 32.64 9.66 28.75
C PRO A 369 31.82 10.65 27.89
N SER A 370 32.40 11.78 27.50
CA SER A 370 31.73 12.73 26.60
C SER A 370 31.45 12.10 25.22
N ALA A 371 30.23 12.26 24.72
CA ALA A 371 29.84 11.89 23.36
C ALA A 371 28.92 12.98 22.79
N SER A 372 29.04 13.24 21.49
CA SER A 372 28.17 14.18 20.78
C SER A 372 26.85 13.49 20.45
N MET A 373 25.72 14.09 20.83
CA MET A 373 24.37 13.54 20.63
C MET A 373 23.57 14.41 19.66
N SER A 374 22.95 13.80 18.65
CA SER A 374 21.96 14.45 17.79
C SER A 374 20.73 13.56 17.59
N GLY A 375 19.54 14.17 17.48
CA GLY A 375 18.27 13.44 17.44
C GLY A 375 17.74 13.02 18.82
N SER A 376 18.16 13.68 19.90
CA SER A 376 17.81 13.30 21.28
C SER A 376 16.32 13.35 21.62
N SER A 377 15.50 14.10 20.86
CA SER A 377 14.04 14.12 21.02
C SER A 377 13.30 13.15 20.09
N THR A 378 14.02 12.27 19.38
CA THR A 378 13.47 11.33 18.40
C THR A 378 13.74 9.89 18.80
N LEU A 379 13.10 8.92 18.13
CA LEU A 379 13.41 7.50 18.30
C LEU A 379 14.79 7.10 17.73
N THR A 380 15.49 7.98 17.02
CA THR A 380 16.80 7.70 16.44
C THR A 380 17.85 8.62 17.04
N LEU A 381 18.76 8.07 17.85
CA LEU A 381 19.88 8.81 18.44
C LEU A 381 21.15 8.58 17.64
N LYS A 382 21.78 9.64 17.14
CA LYS A 382 23.10 9.57 16.51
C LYS A 382 24.17 10.02 17.49
N LEU A 383 25.17 9.17 17.68
CA LEU A 383 26.31 9.37 18.55
C LEU A 383 27.60 9.50 17.73
N SER A 384 28.45 10.47 18.09
CA SER A 384 29.77 10.66 17.48
C SER A 384 30.79 11.16 18.49
N SER A 385 32.06 11.20 18.07
CA SER A 385 33.20 11.58 18.91
C SER A 385 33.30 10.74 20.19
N MET A 386 32.91 9.46 20.11
CA MET A 386 32.92 8.57 21.26
C MET A 386 34.34 8.09 21.56
N LEU A 387 34.78 8.28 22.80
CA LEU A 387 36.04 7.77 23.35
C LEU A 387 35.88 6.32 23.83
N GLU A 388 37.01 5.61 24.01
CA GLU A 388 37.03 4.31 24.69
C GLU A 388 36.30 4.37 26.03
N GLY A 389 35.48 3.35 26.31
CA GLY A 389 34.73 3.23 27.55
C GLY A 389 33.30 2.74 27.34
N THR A 390 32.58 2.58 28.45
CA THR A 390 31.19 2.13 28.48
C THR A 390 30.27 3.32 28.73
N TYR A 391 29.25 3.46 27.89
CA TYR A 391 28.23 4.50 27.95
C TYR A 391 26.89 3.86 28.23
N THR A 392 26.05 4.55 29.01
CA THR A 392 24.64 4.18 29.19
C THR A 392 23.78 5.32 28.70
N PHE A 393 22.93 5.05 27.70
CA PHE A 393 21.95 6.00 27.19
C PHE A 393 20.55 5.53 27.55
N ARG A 394 19.71 6.44 28.01
CA ARG A 394 18.32 6.17 28.40
C ARG A 394 17.37 6.79 27.41
N LEU A 395 16.46 5.98 26.85
CA LEU A 395 15.29 6.46 26.14
C LEU A 395 14.11 6.52 27.11
N THR A 396 13.55 7.71 27.30
CA THR A 396 12.31 7.94 28.05
C THR A 396 11.19 8.26 27.08
N ALA A 397 10.10 7.49 27.12
CA ALA A 397 8.85 7.78 26.42
C ALA A 397 7.82 8.34 27.40
N LYS A 398 7.09 9.36 26.98
CA LYS A 398 5.95 9.95 27.69
C LYS A 398 4.71 9.81 26.84
N ASP A 399 3.64 9.25 27.39
CA ASP A 399 2.35 9.14 26.72
C ASP A 399 1.55 10.45 26.78
N ASN A 400 0.40 10.47 26.12
CA ASN A 400 -0.55 11.58 26.11
C ASN A 400 -1.40 11.69 27.38
N GLY A 401 -1.39 10.69 28.27
CA GLY A 401 -1.91 10.77 29.64
C GLY A 401 -0.90 11.35 30.65
N GLY A 402 0.34 11.59 30.23
CA GLY A 402 1.44 12.13 31.01
C GLY A 402 2.33 11.11 31.72
N ALA A 403 2.02 9.81 31.68
CA ALA A 403 2.87 8.79 32.30
C ALA A 403 4.13 8.53 31.45
N THR A 404 5.17 8.06 32.12
CA THR A 404 6.49 7.87 31.51
C THR A 404 7.03 6.48 31.77
N LYS A 405 7.74 5.92 30.78
CA LYS A 405 8.56 4.72 30.93
C LYS A 405 9.90 4.95 30.27
N SER A 406 10.95 4.32 30.82
CA SER A 406 12.29 4.42 30.28
C SER A 406 12.91 3.05 30.08
N ASP A 407 13.86 2.99 29.16
CA ASP A 407 14.74 1.84 28.93
C ASP A 407 16.16 2.33 28.66
N ASP A 408 17.15 1.53 29.02
CA ASP A 408 18.57 1.85 28.93
C ASP A 408 19.25 0.96 27.88
N VAL A 409 20.18 1.54 27.13
CA VAL A 409 21.07 0.84 26.21
C VAL A 409 22.51 1.14 26.56
N VAL A 410 23.33 0.09 26.62
CA VAL A 410 24.76 0.19 26.88
C VAL A 410 25.51 0.21 25.54
N VAL A 411 26.39 1.20 25.37
CA VAL A 411 27.31 1.26 24.24
C VAL A 411 28.73 1.11 24.77
N THR A 412 29.42 0.04 24.37
CA THR A 412 30.83 -0.20 24.72
C THR A 412 31.73 0.16 23.54
N VAL A 413 32.52 1.21 23.71
CA VAL A 413 33.59 1.57 22.78
C VAL A 413 34.86 0.88 23.25
N LYS A 414 35.22 -0.18 22.55
CA LYS A 414 36.43 -0.95 22.83
C LYS A 414 37.66 -0.21 22.28
N PRO A 415 38.81 -0.30 22.97
CA PRO A 415 40.07 0.10 22.38
C PRO A 415 40.27 -0.66 21.09
N ASN A 416 41.01 -0.08 20.14
CA ASN A 416 41.50 -0.84 19.01
C ASN A 416 42.32 -2.00 19.57
N THR A 417 41.81 -3.24 19.46
CA THR A 417 42.34 -4.40 20.18
C THR A 417 43.73 -4.75 19.68
N THR A 418 44.71 -4.15 20.34
CA THR A 418 46.06 -4.68 20.55
C THR A 418 46.33 -4.58 22.05
N THR A 419 45.55 -5.30 22.85
CA THR A 419 45.77 -5.35 24.30
C THR A 419 46.14 -6.76 24.72
N SER A 420 47.44 -6.92 24.96
CA SER A 420 48.07 -7.97 25.75
C SER A 420 47.53 -7.97 27.18
N ASP A 421 47.17 -9.15 27.70
CA ASP A 421 47.11 -9.40 29.15
C ASP A 421 48.44 -10.01 29.65
N PRO A 422 48.75 -9.89 30.95
CA PRO A 422 50.12 -9.93 31.47
C PRO A 422 50.63 -11.36 31.67
N VAL A 423 51.54 -11.79 30.80
CA VAL A 423 52.38 -12.98 31.03
C VAL A 423 53.84 -12.61 30.77
N THR A 424 54.71 -13.08 31.66
CA THR A 424 56.14 -12.72 31.86
C THR A 424 56.91 -12.43 30.57
N SER A 425 57.03 -11.15 30.23
CA SER A 425 57.80 -10.70 29.08
C SER A 425 59.27 -10.63 29.40
N THR A 426 60.09 -11.39 28.69
CA THR A 426 61.56 -11.27 28.75
C THR A 426 62.00 -10.15 27.81
N ASN A 427 62.95 -9.31 28.26
CA ASN A 427 63.47 -8.18 27.47
C ASN A 427 64.07 -8.65 26.13
N GLY A 428 63.91 -7.82 25.10
CA GLY A 428 64.48 -8.01 23.76
C GLY A 428 63.45 -8.04 22.63
N LEU A 429 63.92 -8.25 21.41
CA LEU A 429 63.13 -8.33 20.17
C LEU A 429 63.49 -9.63 19.45
N ASN A 430 62.53 -10.21 18.74
CA ASN A 430 62.81 -11.26 17.76
C ASN A 430 63.33 -10.60 16.48
N TYR A 431 64.36 -11.17 15.85
CA TYR A 431 64.81 -10.72 14.54
C TYR A 431 64.79 -11.85 13.51
N LYS A 432 64.53 -11.48 12.26
CA LYS A 432 64.76 -12.29 11.07
C LYS A 432 65.75 -11.54 10.18
N TYR A 433 66.80 -12.22 9.76
CA TYR A 433 67.87 -11.68 8.93
C TYR A 433 67.82 -12.32 7.54
N TYR A 434 68.03 -11.49 6.53
CA TYR A 434 67.91 -11.86 5.13
C TYR A 434 69.11 -11.31 4.36
N THR A 435 69.48 -11.97 3.27
CA THR A 435 70.54 -11.55 2.36
C THR A 435 70.07 -11.62 0.92
N THR A 436 70.64 -10.78 0.06
CA THR A 436 70.54 -10.90 -1.40
C THR A 436 71.93 -10.78 -2.03
N SER A 437 72.04 -11.12 -3.31
CA SER A 437 73.27 -10.96 -4.10
C SER A 437 73.28 -9.60 -4.81
N SER A 438 74.46 -9.13 -5.22
CA SER A 438 74.61 -7.85 -5.93
C SER A 438 73.76 -7.74 -7.21
N GLY A 439 73.46 -8.86 -7.88
CA GLY A 439 72.59 -8.91 -9.07
C GLY A 439 71.08 -8.79 -8.78
N ASN A 440 70.66 -8.94 -7.52
CA ASN A 440 69.25 -8.89 -7.08
C ASN A 440 69.09 -7.97 -5.86
N ALA A 441 69.94 -6.95 -5.76
CA ALA A 441 70.01 -6.09 -4.60
C ALA A 441 68.77 -5.20 -4.45
N TRP A 442 68.28 -5.06 -3.22
CA TRP A 442 67.08 -4.28 -2.94
C TRP A 442 67.41 -2.79 -2.94
N THR A 443 66.66 -1.99 -3.70
CA THR A 443 66.74 -0.52 -3.65
C THR A 443 65.58 0.11 -2.86
N VAL A 444 64.64 -0.74 -2.43
CA VAL A 444 63.53 -0.46 -1.51
C VAL A 444 63.27 -1.73 -0.68
N LEU A 445 62.68 -1.58 0.51
CA LEU A 445 62.31 -2.69 1.38
C LEU A 445 61.46 -3.74 0.62
N PRO A 446 61.91 -5.01 0.56
CA PRO A 446 61.14 -6.08 -0.06
C PRO A 446 59.96 -6.47 0.82
N ASN A 447 59.01 -7.22 0.24
CA ASN A 447 58.02 -7.93 1.05
C ASN A 447 58.69 -9.16 1.71
N PHE A 448 59.19 -8.98 2.93
CA PHE A 448 59.88 -10.02 3.70
C PHE A 448 59.04 -11.26 3.98
N SER A 449 57.71 -11.20 3.88
CA SER A 449 56.83 -12.37 4.01
C SER A 449 56.99 -13.35 2.84
N ASN A 450 57.49 -12.89 1.69
CA ASN A 450 57.76 -13.72 0.51
C ASN A 450 59.19 -14.28 0.50
N LEU A 451 59.99 -13.99 1.52
CA LEU A 451 61.39 -14.38 1.62
C LEU A 451 61.60 -15.35 2.78
N THR A 452 62.57 -16.25 2.61
CA THR A 452 63.02 -17.13 3.68
C THR A 452 64.18 -16.46 4.45
N PRO A 453 64.09 -16.31 5.79
CA PRO A 453 65.18 -15.74 6.56
C PRO A 453 66.38 -16.69 6.58
N VAL A 454 67.57 -16.12 6.39
CA VAL A 454 68.85 -16.84 6.49
C VAL A 454 69.19 -17.15 7.94
N LYS A 455 68.78 -16.27 8.87
CA LYS A 455 69.02 -16.44 10.29
C LYS A 455 67.89 -15.80 11.09
N THR A 456 67.48 -16.44 12.17
CA THR A 456 66.53 -15.86 13.14
C THR A 456 67.15 -15.90 14.53
N GLY A 457 66.68 -15.04 15.42
CA GLY A 457 67.20 -14.99 16.79
C GLY A 457 66.57 -13.88 17.61
N THR A 458 67.26 -13.49 18.68
CA THR A 458 66.83 -12.40 19.56
C THR A 458 67.95 -11.39 19.78
N VAL A 459 67.58 -10.13 19.99
CA VAL A 459 68.47 -9.00 20.27
C VAL A 459 67.85 -8.12 21.37
N SER A 460 68.64 -7.38 22.13
CA SER A 460 68.12 -6.52 23.21
C SER A 460 67.56 -5.18 22.71
N ASN A 461 67.87 -4.81 21.47
CA ASN A 461 67.45 -3.59 20.77
C ASN A 461 67.46 -3.83 19.25
N PHE A 462 67.30 -2.78 18.44
CA PHE A 462 67.36 -2.84 16.97
C PHE A 462 68.79 -2.99 16.41
N SER A 463 69.62 -3.86 17.01
CA SER A 463 71.00 -4.09 16.58
C SER A 463 71.08 -4.93 15.31
N ILE A 464 71.88 -4.45 14.34
CA ILE A 464 72.20 -5.16 13.10
C ILE A 464 73.46 -6.03 13.19
N ALA A 465 74.09 -6.11 14.38
CA ALA A 465 75.29 -6.92 14.60
C ALA A 465 75.18 -8.41 14.20
N PRO A 466 74.00 -9.08 14.25
CA PRO A 466 73.90 -10.48 13.83
C PRO A 466 74.05 -10.76 12.33
N LYS A 467 74.34 -9.73 11.51
CA LYS A 467 74.57 -9.86 10.07
C LYS A 467 75.75 -10.77 9.73
N THR A 468 75.74 -11.34 8.54
CA THR A 468 76.77 -12.27 8.04
C THR A 468 77.47 -11.78 6.77
N GLN A 469 77.04 -10.66 6.19
CA GLN A 469 77.69 -10.00 5.06
C GLN A 469 77.64 -8.47 5.22
N SER A 470 78.54 -7.76 4.55
CA SER A 470 78.73 -6.31 4.73
C SER A 470 77.85 -5.44 3.84
N ASN A 471 77.20 -6.01 2.82
CA ASN A 471 76.32 -5.29 1.90
C ASN A 471 75.11 -6.19 1.56
N TYR A 472 74.04 -5.64 1.02
CA TYR A 472 72.91 -6.40 0.45
C TYR A 472 72.17 -7.28 1.46
N PHE A 473 71.85 -6.77 2.65
CA PHE A 473 71.18 -7.53 3.69
C PHE A 473 69.95 -6.79 4.23
N GLY A 474 69.14 -7.48 5.04
CA GLY A 474 67.99 -6.85 5.69
C GLY A 474 67.55 -7.55 6.96
N PHE A 475 66.79 -6.82 7.76
CA PHE A 475 66.27 -7.28 9.04
C PHE A 475 64.78 -6.99 9.16
N VAL A 476 64.08 -7.91 9.83
CA VAL A 476 62.76 -7.68 10.41
C VAL A 476 62.87 -7.88 11.90
N PHE A 477 62.66 -6.83 12.68
CA PHE A 477 62.58 -6.86 14.14
C PHE A 477 61.12 -6.84 14.57
N GLU A 478 60.71 -7.75 15.45
CA GLU A 478 59.34 -7.87 15.96
C GLU A 478 59.34 -8.05 17.48
N GLY A 479 58.50 -7.29 18.18
CA GLY A 479 58.31 -7.38 19.62
C GLY A 479 57.27 -6.40 20.11
N GLN A 480 57.42 -5.93 21.35
CA GLN A 480 56.55 -4.95 21.98
C GLN A 480 57.38 -3.83 22.62
N VAL A 481 56.86 -2.61 22.57
CA VAL A 481 57.37 -1.44 23.28
C VAL A 481 56.44 -1.10 24.45
N GLN A 482 56.99 -0.90 25.65
CA GLN A 482 56.24 -0.43 26.82
C GLN A 482 56.13 1.10 26.81
N ILE A 483 54.90 1.58 26.94
CA ILE A 483 54.53 2.97 27.12
C ILE A 483 54.05 3.14 28.57
N ASP A 484 54.67 4.04 29.32
CA ASP A 484 54.35 4.22 30.75
C ASP A 484 53.16 5.16 30.97
N ALA A 485 53.03 6.19 30.13
CA ALA A 485 51.96 7.18 30.21
C ALA A 485 51.24 7.27 28.87
N ALA A 486 49.90 7.27 28.90
CA ALA A 486 49.11 7.44 27.68
C ALA A 486 49.35 8.83 27.07
N GLY A 487 49.42 8.92 25.74
CA GLY A 487 49.56 10.16 25.00
C GLY A 487 50.12 9.99 23.59
N THR A 488 50.40 11.12 22.93
CA THR A 488 50.99 11.12 21.59
C THR A 488 52.51 10.93 21.67
N TYR A 489 53.00 9.87 21.04
CA TYR A 489 54.43 9.58 20.91
C TYR A 489 54.90 9.81 19.47
N THR A 490 56.05 10.47 19.32
CA THR A 490 56.76 10.59 18.05
C THR A 490 57.87 9.55 18.01
N PHE A 491 57.82 8.64 17.04
CA PHE A 491 58.88 7.66 16.78
C PHE A 491 59.80 8.18 15.67
N TYR A 492 61.08 7.83 15.76
CA TYR A 492 62.10 8.21 14.79
C TYR A 492 62.86 6.96 14.35
N SER A 493 63.13 6.85 13.04
CA SER A 493 64.05 5.86 12.48
C SER A 493 65.21 6.59 11.83
N TYR A 494 66.42 6.38 12.35
CA TYR A 494 67.68 6.82 11.75
C TYR A 494 68.31 5.62 11.05
N SER A 495 68.35 5.61 9.72
CA SER A 495 68.85 4.46 8.97
C SER A 495 69.66 4.81 7.73
N ASP A 496 70.57 3.91 7.39
CA ASP A 496 71.39 3.84 6.17
C ASP A 496 71.44 2.35 5.76
N ASP A 497 70.74 1.88 4.73
CA ASP A 497 69.78 2.57 3.86
C ASP A 497 68.36 2.60 4.49
N GLY A 498 67.39 1.92 3.87
CA GLY A 498 65.97 2.14 4.12
C GLY A 498 65.38 1.35 5.30
N SER A 499 64.43 1.97 6.02
CA SER A 499 63.67 1.35 7.10
C SER A 499 62.20 1.76 7.16
N GLN A 500 61.36 0.92 7.76
CA GLN A 500 59.98 1.25 8.12
C GLN A 500 59.70 0.83 9.57
N LEU A 501 58.94 1.64 10.29
CA LEU A 501 58.54 1.38 11.67
C LEU A 501 57.02 1.34 11.77
N PHE A 502 56.51 0.26 12.38
CA PHE A 502 55.11 0.03 12.61
C PHE A 502 54.82 -0.08 14.11
N ILE A 503 53.71 0.53 14.56
CA ILE A 503 53.17 0.38 15.91
C ILE A 503 51.75 -0.18 15.81
N ASN A 504 51.48 -1.29 16.51
CA ASN A 504 50.20 -2.01 16.48
C ASN A 504 49.73 -2.32 15.04
N GLY A 505 50.69 -2.64 14.16
CA GLY A 505 50.43 -2.93 12.73
C GLY A 505 50.33 -1.71 11.82
N ASN A 506 50.24 -0.49 12.36
CA ASN A 506 50.13 0.74 11.56
C ASN A 506 51.52 1.30 11.23
N LEU A 507 51.76 1.69 9.97
CA LEU A 507 53.00 2.35 9.55
C LEU A 507 53.08 3.75 10.17
N VAL A 508 54.11 3.97 11.00
CA VAL A 508 54.34 5.25 11.71
C VAL A 508 55.51 6.01 11.09
N VAL A 509 56.60 5.34 10.74
CA VAL A 509 57.76 5.96 10.08
C VAL A 509 58.04 5.24 8.78
N ASN A 510 58.10 5.97 7.68
CA ASN A 510 58.51 5.46 6.37
C ASN A 510 59.82 6.15 5.96
N ASN A 511 60.94 5.45 6.14
CA ASN A 511 62.29 5.87 5.71
C ASN A 511 62.80 4.91 4.63
N ASN A 512 61.96 4.54 3.67
CA ASN A 512 62.29 3.55 2.65
C ASN A 512 63.07 4.16 1.46
N GLY A 513 63.81 3.33 0.73
CA GLY A 513 64.65 3.71 -0.41
C GLY A 513 66.15 3.65 -0.10
N THR A 514 66.99 3.74 -1.13
CA THR A 514 68.45 3.88 -0.98
C THR A 514 68.82 5.32 -0.64
N HIS A 515 69.59 5.51 0.41
CA HIS A 515 70.02 6.81 0.90
C HIS A 515 71.08 6.63 1.99
N GLY A 516 72.02 7.58 2.09
CA GLY A 516 72.91 7.65 3.26
C GLY A 516 72.14 7.87 4.57
N ALA A 517 72.85 7.80 5.69
CA ALA A 517 72.28 7.93 7.02
C ALA A 517 71.37 9.17 7.18
N GLN A 518 70.07 8.93 7.35
CA GLN A 518 69.08 9.99 7.58
C GLN A 518 68.04 9.56 8.62
N GLU A 519 67.37 10.55 9.22
CA GLU A 519 66.30 10.33 10.20
C GLU A 519 64.94 10.73 9.62
N LYS A 520 63.94 9.87 9.79
CA LYS A 520 62.52 10.20 9.59
C LYS A 520 61.74 9.96 10.86
N SER A 521 60.57 10.59 10.97
CA SER A 521 59.70 10.46 12.13
C SER A 521 58.23 10.45 11.76
N GLY A 522 57.42 9.98 12.70
CA GLY A 522 55.96 10.04 12.65
C GLY A 522 55.37 9.86 14.04
N SER A 523 54.14 10.33 14.23
CA SER A 523 53.51 10.36 15.56
C SER A 523 52.26 9.48 15.60
N VAL A 524 52.03 8.85 16.76
CA VAL A 524 50.87 8.00 17.02
C VAL A 524 50.45 8.15 18.48
N TYR A 525 49.14 8.17 18.74
CA TYR A 525 48.61 8.12 20.11
C TYR A 525 48.67 6.70 20.65
N LEU A 526 49.20 6.53 21.86
CA LEU A 526 49.33 5.25 22.54
C LEU A 526 48.73 5.32 23.94
N ALA A 527 48.05 4.25 24.35
CA ALA A 527 47.65 4.08 25.74
C ALA A 527 48.88 3.74 26.61
N SER A 528 48.74 3.82 27.93
CA SER A 528 49.75 3.21 28.81
C SER A 528 49.63 1.68 28.67
N GLY A 529 50.77 0.99 28.52
CA GLY A 529 50.81 -0.45 28.27
C GLY A 529 51.84 -0.85 27.22
N LYS A 530 51.87 -2.14 26.88
CA LYS A 530 52.71 -2.67 25.80
C LYS A 530 52.00 -2.57 24.46
N HIS A 531 52.73 -2.14 23.45
CA HIS A 531 52.26 -2.03 22.08
C HIS A 531 53.18 -2.80 21.15
N ASN A 532 52.63 -3.47 20.15
CA ASN A 532 53.44 -4.22 19.20
C ASN A 532 54.30 -3.23 18.39
N ILE A 533 55.59 -3.53 18.27
CA ILE A 533 56.54 -2.75 17.47
C ILE A 533 57.19 -3.68 16.44
N LYS A 534 57.20 -3.23 15.19
CA LYS A 534 57.89 -3.90 14.09
C LYS A 534 58.74 -2.91 13.33
N VAL A 535 59.99 -3.26 13.06
CA VAL A 535 60.90 -2.46 12.24
C VAL A 535 61.47 -3.34 11.13
N THR A 536 61.32 -2.91 9.90
CA THR A 536 61.96 -3.52 8.74
C THR A 536 63.10 -2.61 8.27
N TYR A 537 64.21 -3.21 7.84
CA TYR A 537 65.42 -2.50 7.45
C TYR A 537 66.14 -3.26 6.33
N PHE A 538 66.77 -2.54 5.42
CA PHE A 538 67.74 -3.12 4.48
C PHE A 538 68.95 -2.20 4.28
N ASP A 539 70.04 -2.82 3.85
CA ASP A 539 71.31 -2.19 3.49
C ASP A 539 71.67 -2.57 2.05
N TYR A 540 71.99 -1.57 1.21
CA TYR A 540 72.40 -1.77 -0.18
C TYR A 540 73.92 -1.86 -0.28
N ILE A 541 74.63 -0.73 -0.18
CA ILE A 541 76.10 -0.65 -0.23
C ILE A 541 76.61 0.47 0.68
N ASN A 542 77.74 0.25 1.35
CA ASN A 542 78.55 1.26 2.06
C ASN A 542 77.77 2.19 3.01
N GLY A 543 77.89 1.95 4.31
CA GLY A 543 77.28 2.80 5.35
C GLY A 543 76.09 2.08 5.95
N GLU A 544 76.27 1.55 7.17
CA GLU A 544 75.24 0.73 7.81
C GLU A 544 74.86 1.34 9.15
N THR A 545 73.61 1.77 9.27
CA THR A 545 73.11 2.23 10.56
C THR A 545 71.62 1.98 10.71
N LEU A 546 71.21 1.66 11.94
CA LEU A 546 69.83 1.62 12.34
C LEU A 546 69.73 2.03 13.82
N ALA A 547 69.03 3.13 14.08
CA ALA A 547 68.68 3.54 15.44
C ALA A 547 67.22 3.98 15.50
N VAL A 548 66.49 3.41 16.46
CA VAL A 548 65.08 3.70 16.69
C VAL A 548 64.92 4.49 17.99
N LYS A 549 64.32 5.67 17.89
CA LYS A 549 64.14 6.62 18.99
C LYS A 549 62.66 6.95 19.17
N TYR A 550 62.32 7.51 20.32
CA TYR A 550 60.97 8.01 20.61
C TYR A 550 61.01 9.26 21.51
N ALA A 551 59.97 10.08 21.41
CA ALA A 551 59.66 11.20 22.30
C ALA A 551 58.17 11.17 22.63
N GLY A 552 57.77 11.64 23.81
CA GLY A 552 56.37 11.62 24.25
C GLY A 552 56.16 12.32 25.58
N PRO A 553 54.98 12.19 26.21
CA PRO A 553 54.69 12.80 27.51
C PRO A 553 55.77 12.45 28.55
N GLY A 554 56.47 13.47 29.06
CA GLY A 554 57.54 13.30 30.05
C GLY A 554 58.84 12.65 29.54
N ILE A 555 58.97 12.41 28.23
CA ILE A 555 60.11 11.72 27.61
C ILE A 555 60.67 12.59 26.49
N SER A 556 61.84 13.19 26.72
CA SER A 556 62.61 13.83 25.64
C SER A 556 63.12 12.78 24.64
N LYS A 557 63.30 13.19 23.39
CA LYS A 557 63.78 12.32 22.30
C LYS A 557 65.03 11.54 22.71
N GLN A 558 64.91 10.21 22.73
CA GLN A 558 65.97 9.29 23.13
C GLN A 558 65.83 7.96 22.40
N ILE A 559 66.91 7.16 22.36
CA ILE A 559 66.84 5.76 21.90
C ILE A 559 65.84 5.02 22.78
N ILE A 560 65.00 4.16 22.20
CA ILE A 560 64.06 3.35 23.01
C ILE A 560 64.90 2.46 23.94
N PRO A 561 64.78 2.61 25.28
CA PRO A 561 65.61 1.84 26.20
C PRO A 561 65.35 0.34 26.07
N ASN A 562 66.38 -0.49 26.20
CA ASN A 562 66.24 -1.96 26.13
C ASN A 562 65.22 -2.49 27.15
N SER A 563 65.07 -1.83 28.30
CA SER A 563 64.07 -2.15 29.33
C SER A 563 62.63 -1.87 28.92
N LYS A 564 62.41 -1.18 27.80
CA LYS A 564 61.10 -0.91 27.21
C LYS A 564 60.79 -1.86 26.05
N LEU A 565 61.70 -2.73 25.64
CA LEU A 565 61.52 -3.65 24.51
C LEU A 565 61.36 -5.09 24.99
N PHE A 566 60.31 -5.76 24.51
CA PHE A 566 59.91 -7.09 24.97
C PHE A 566 59.63 -8.04 23.80
N LYS A 567 60.00 -9.31 23.94
CA LYS A 567 59.80 -10.32 22.88
C LYS A 567 58.30 -10.61 22.72
N GLY A 568 57.81 -10.64 21.48
CA GLY A 568 56.45 -11.07 21.16
C GLY A 568 56.35 -12.60 21.15
N SER A 569 55.28 -13.17 21.71
CA SER A 569 55.03 -14.62 21.68
C SER A 569 54.59 -15.07 20.29
N SER A 570 55.22 -16.12 19.75
CA SER A 570 54.79 -16.83 18.56
C SER A 570 53.81 -17.95 18.92
N THR A 571 52.55 -17.61 19.20
CA THR A 571 51.44 -18.58 19.31
C THR A 571 50.13 -17.89 18.94
N THR A 572 49.46 -18.36 17.89
CA THR A 572 48.11 -17.94 17.50
C THR A 572 47.11 -18.28 18.62
N THR A 573 46.63 -17.29 19.34
CA THR A 573 45.55 -17.43 20.32
C THR A 573 44.21 -17.58 19.60
N ASN A 574 43.46 -18.63 19.93
CA ASN A 574 42.10 -18.87 19.43
C ASN A 574 41.12 -17.82 19.97
N SER A 575 40.46 -17.10 19.06
CA SER A 575 39.48 -16.06 19.32
C SER A 575 38.11 -16.70 19.49
N ALA A 576 37.36 -16.30 20.51
CA ALA A 576 36.03 -16.88 20.73
C ALA A 576 35.10 -16.59 19.54
N PRO A 577 34.20 -17.52 19.18
CA PRO A 577 33.33 -17.35 18.04
C PRO A 577 32.29 -16.26 18.31
N THR A 578 31.63 -15.82 17.26
CA THR A 578 30.40 -15.03 17.34
C THR A 578 29.19 -15.95 17.36
N ALA A 579 28.17 -15.60 18.14
CA ALA A 579 26.86 -16.23 18.15
C ALA A 579 25.78 -15.14 18.06
N ASN A 580 24.76 -15.36 17.26
CA ASN A 580 23.61 -14.47 17.10
C ASN A 580 22.34 -15.32 16.98
N ALA A 581 21.42 -15.23 17.93
CA ALA A 581 20.18 -16.00 18.00
C ALA A 581 19.05 -15.41 17.11
N GLY A 582 19.32 -14.32 16.40
CA GLY A 582 18.36 -13.62 15.55
C GLY A 582 17.50 -12.63 16.34
N SER A 583 16.66 -11.87 15.62
CA SER A 583 15.79 -10.88 16.25
C SER A 583 14.66 -11.53 17.05
N ASP A 584 14.21 -10.84 18.10
CA ASP A 584 12.97 -11.18 18.82
C ASP A 584 11.80 -11.36 17.85
N LYS A 585 10.89 -12.28 18.20
CA LYS A 585 9.75 -12.68 17.40
C LYS A 585 8.46 -12.52 18.18
N SER A 586 7.39 -12.18 17.48
CA SER A 586 6.04 -12.26 18.04
C SER A 586 5.11 -13.00 17.07
N ILE A 587 4.35 -13.95 17.61
CA ILE A 587 3.31 -14.70 16.91
C ILE A 587 2.00 -14.56 17.68
N THR A 588 0.85 -14.69 17.02
CA THR A 588 -0.46 -14.64 17.66
C THR A 588 -1.18 -15.96 17.42
N LEU A 589 -1.83 -16.51 18.45
CA LEU A 589 -2.62 -17.73 18.29
C LEU A 589 -3.69 -17.53 17.21
N PRO A 590 -3.94 -18.53 16.34
CA PRO A 590 -3.56 -19.94 16.48
C PRO A 590 -2.16 -20.31 15.97
N THR A 591 -1.34 -19.37 15.49
CA THR A 591 0.05 -19.68 15.12
C THR A 591 0.85 -20.08 16.37
N ASN A 592 1.12 -21.37 16.50
CA ASN A 592 1.77 -21.98 17.68
C ASN A 592 3.13 -22.62 17.35
N SER A 593 3.71 -22.27 16.21
CA SER A 593 5.04 -22.72 15.80
C SER A 593 5.79 -21.60 15.09
N ILE A 594 7.11 -21.60 15.21
CA ILE A 594 8.02 -20.67 14.55
C ILE A 594 9.39 -21.31 14.39
N THR A 595 10.09 -20.99 13.31
CA THR A 595 11.51 -21.34 13.16
C THR A 595 12.37 -20.13 13.48
N LEU A 596 13.32 -20.29 14.40
CA LEU A 596 14.35 -19.31 14.73
C LEU A 596 15.60 -19.63 13.92
N TYR A 597 16.20 -18.60 13.35
CA TYR A 597 17.43 -18.72 12.56
C TYR A 597 18.52 -17.93 13.26
N GLY A 598 19.56 -18.62 13.69
CA GLY A 598 20.75 -18.01 14.24
C GLY A 598 21.91 -18.02 13.27
N ALA A 599 22.97 -17.33 13.64
CA ALA A 599 24.24 -17.29 12.92
C ALA A 599 25.39 -17.48 13.90
N ALA A 600 26.45 -18.12 13.44
CA ALA A 600 27.71 -18.21 14.15
C ALA A 600 28.85 -18.11 13.14
N SER A 601 29.91 -17.40 13.50
CA SER A 601 31.11 -17.26 12.67
C SER A 601 32.33 -17.12 13.56
N ASP A 602 33.47 -17.59 13.08
CA ASP A 602 34.72 -17.54 13.82
C ASP A 602 35.78 -16.84 12.95
N SER A 603 36.53 -15.93 13.54
CA SER A 603 37.46 -15.05 12.83
C SER A 603 38.82 -15.71 12.58
N ASP A 604 39.19 -16.70 13.38
CA ASP A 604 40.48 -17.40 13.29
C ASP A 604 40.34 -18.93 13.24
N GLY A 605 39.12 -19.44 13.11
CA GLY A 605 38.84 -20.86 13.05
C GLY A 605 37.51 -21.20 12.38
N SER A 606 36.92 -22.32 12.78
CA SER A 606 35.61 -22.78 12.31
C SER A 606 34.72 -23.18 13.47
N ILE A 607 33.40 -23.07 13.28
CA ILE A 607 32.43 -23.42 14.32
C ILE A 607 32.35 -24.95 14.45
N ALA A 608 32.81 -25.47 15.58
CA ALA A 608 32.76 -26.90 15.90
C ALA A 608 31.34 -27.37 16.25
N SER A 609 30.55 -26.55 16.93
CA SER A 609 29.15 -26.88 17.22
C SER A 609 28.30 -25.65 17.55
N THR A 610 26.99 -25.79 17.36
CA THR A 610 25.98 -24.81 17.80
C THR A 610 24.89 -25.51 18.58
N THR A 611 24.44 -24.93 19.70
CA THR A 611 23.42 -25.54 20.55
C THR A 611 22.37 -24.51 20.98
N TRP A 612 21.11 -24.83 20.78
CA TRP A 612 19.96 -24.09 21.27
C TRP A 612 19.47 -24.65 22.60
N THR A 613 19.27 -23.77 23.57
CA THR A 613 18.66 -24.11 24.87
C THR A 613 17.50 -23.17 25.16
N LYS A 614 16.47 -23.66 25.86
CA LYS A 614 15.40 -22.79 26.37
C LYS A 614 15.83 -22.25 27.73
N VAL A 615 15.91 -20.93 27.85
CA VAL A 615 16.32 -20.24 29.08
C VAL A 615 15.13 -20.04 30.01
N ASN A 616 13.99 -19.58 29.47
CA ASN A 616 12.77 -19.32 30.26
C ASN A 616 11.50 -19.39 29.39
N GLY A 617 10.32 -19.49 30.01
CA GLY A 617 8.99 -19.47 29.37
C GLY A 617 8.19 -20.77 29.52
N PRO A 618 6.95 -20.84 29.00
CA PRO A 618 6.11 -22.06 29.03
C PRO A 618 6.70 -23.23 28.26
N SER A 619 6.19 -24.46 28.40
CA SER A 619 6.70 -25.61 27.62
C SER A 619 6.62 -25.36 26.10
N ALA A 620 7.67 -25.79 25.38
CA ALA A 620 7.76 -25.71 23.91
C ALA A 620 8.42 -26.99 23.40
N SER A 621 7.95 -27.49 22.25
CA SER A 621 8.62 -28.58 21.54
C SER A 621 9.75 -27.98 20.68
N MET A 622 10.98 -28.48 20.84
CA MET A 622 12.17 -28.00 20.15
C MET A 622 12.74 -29.08 19.22
N SER A 623 13.00 -28.74 17.96
CA SER A 623 13.68 -29.62 16.99
C SER A 623 14.73 -28.83 16.19
N GLY A 624 15.85 -29.47 15.85
CA GLY A 624 17.01 -28.80 15.23
C GLY A 624 17.91 -28.07 16.23
N THR A 625 17.95 -28.52 17.50
CA THR A 625 18.67 -27.84 18.60
C THR A 625 20.18 -27.76 18.39
N SER A 626 20.78 -28.63 17.59
CA SER A 626 22.21 -28.60 17.26
C SER A 626 22.54 -27.89 15.95
N THR A 627 21.57 -27.16 15.36
CA THR A 627 21.71 -26.49 14.06
C THR A 627 21.52 -24.98 14.20
N LEU A 628 21.87 -24.22 13.16
CA LEU A 628 21.57 -22.78 13.09
C LEU A 628 20.06 -22.48 12.88
N SER A 629 19.20 -23.49 12.75
CA SER A 629 17.76 -23.35 12.56
C SER A 629 16.98 -24.14 13.63
N LEU A 630 16.47 -23.46 14.65
CA LEU A 630 15.64 -24.06 15.70
C LEU A 630 14.16 -23.97 15.34
N LYS A 631 13.49 -25.12 15.15
CA LYS A 631 12.03 -25.16 14.96
C LYS A 631 11.34 -25.38 16.30
N LEU A 632 10.49 -24.42 16.66
CA LEU A 632 9.62 -24.43 17.82
C LEU A 632 8.20 -24.79 17.42
N SER A 633 7.56 -25.67 18.18
CA SER A 633 6.14 -26.00 18.04
C SER A 633 5.48 -26.15 19.40
N SER A 634 4.16 -26.29 19.42
CA SER A 634 3.36 -26.40 20.64
C SER A 634 3.46 -25.17 21.54
N LEU A 635 3.68 -23.98 20.96
CA LEU A 635 3.77 -22.72 21.70
C LEU A 635 2.38 -22.27 22.18
N VAL A 636 2.28 -21.91 23.47
CA VAL A 636 1.10 -21.34 24.12
C VAL A 636 1.30 -19.84 24.35
N ALA A 637 0.24 -19.09 24.64
CA ALA A 637 0.35 -17.68 24.96
C ALA A 637 1.33 -17.45 26.13
N GLY A 638 2.25 -16.51 25.95
CA GLY A 638 3.35 -16.27 26.88
C GLY A 638 4.63 -15.85 26.19
N THR A 639 5.64 -15.53 27.00
CA THR A 639 6.97 -15.09 26.52
C THR A 639 7.99 -16.18 26.78
N TYR A 640 8.79 -16.51 25.77
CA TYR A 640 9.83 -17.51 25.80
C TYR A 640 11.18 -16.86 25.52
N THR A 641 12.24 -17.36 26.14
CA THR A 641 13.62 -16.97 25.84
C THR A 641 14.42 -18.21 25.45
N PHE A 642 15.06 -18.18 24.27
CA PHE A 642 15.92 -19.25 23.77
C PHE A 642 17.34 -18.72 23.55
N ARG A 643 18.34 -19.52 23.85
CA ARG A 643 19.76 -19.19 23.74
C ARG A 643 20.43 -20.02 22.68
N LEU A 644 21.07 -19.39 21.70
CA LEU A 644 22.03 -20.03 20.81
C LEU A 644 23.42 -19.92 21.40
N THR A 645 24.14 -21.04 21.53
CA THR A 645 25.56 -21.08 21.92
C THR A 645 26.39 -21.66 20.78
N ALA A 646 27.41 -20.94 20.33
CA ALA A 646 28.39 -21.42 19.37
C ALA A 646 29.69 -21.79 20.10
N LYS A 647 30.32 -22.89 19.67
CA LYS A 647 31.63 -23.35 20.12
C LYS A 647 32.55 -23.50 18.90
N ASP A 648 33.73 -22.91 18.94
CA ASP A 648 34.72 -23.03 17.87
C ASP A 648 35.57 -24.32 17.98
N ASN A 649 36.46 -24.52 17.01
CA ASN A 649 37.41 -25.63 16.96
C ASN A 649 38.58 -25.50 17.95
N GLY A 650 38.82 -24.32 18.54
CA GLY A 650 39.75 -24.14 19.66
C GLY A 650 39.13 -24.32 21.05
N GLY A 651 37.81 -24.57 21.11
CA GLY A 651 37.05 -24.87 22.32
C GLY A 651 36.40 -23.67 23.00
N ALA A 652 36.56 -22.43 22.53
CA ALA A 652 35.94 -21.25 23.11
C ALA A 652 34.45 -21.16 22.72
N THR A 653 33.64 -20.54 23.58
CA THR A 653 32.19 -20.46 23.41
C THR A 653 31.65 -19.04 23.52
N LYS A 654 30.57 -18.77 22.79
CA LYS A 654 29.79 -17.53 22.91
C LYS A 654 28.31 -17.85 22.75
N SER A 655 27.46 -17.08 23.45
CA SER A 655 26.01 -17.26 23.39
C SER A 655 25.29 -15.94 23.11
N ASP A 656 24.10 -16.06 22.56
CA ASP A 656 23.14 -14.97 22.34
C ASP A 656 21.70 -15.46 22.58
N ASP A 657 20.82 -14.57 23.02
CA ASP A 657 19.44 -14.89 23.41
C ASP A 657 18.43 -14.25 22.44
N VAL A 658 17.31 -14.94 22.22
CA VAL A 658 16.17 -14.44 21.42
C VAL A 658 14.87 -14.67 22.17
N VAL A 659 14.01 -13.66 22.16
CA VAL A 659 12.69 -13.70 22.80
C VAL A 659 11.61 -14.01 21.78
N VAL A 660 10.71 -14.96 22.12
CA VAL A 660 9.51 -15.27 21.35
C VAL A 660 8.27 -14.94 22.19
N THR A 661 7.48 -13.97 21.75
CA THR A 661 6.22 -13.57 22.41
C THR A 661 5.01 -14.12 21.66
N VAL A 662 4.25 -15.00 22.30
CA VAL A 662 3.02 -15.59 21.76
C VAL A 662 1.83 -14.83 22.36
N LYS A 663 1.12 -14.08 21.54
CA LYS A 663 -0.06 -13.31 21.94
C LYS A 663 -1.32 -14.17 21.86
N SER A 664 -2.21 -14.03 22.83
CA SER A 664 -3.55 -14.63 22.79
C SER A 664 -4.39 -14.05 21.65
N SER A 665 -5.26 -14.86 21.05
CA SER A 665 -6.28 -14.34 20.14
C SER A 665 -7.33 -13.57 20.95
N THR A 666 -7.38 -12.24 20.84
CA THR A 666 -8.43 -11.44 21.48
C THR A 666 -9.73 -11.59 20.71
N SER A 667 -10.71 -12.29 21.30
CA SER A 667 -12.12 -12.25 20.90
C SER A 667 -12.91 -11.46 21.96
N ASP A 668 -13.68 -10.48 21.51
CA ASP A 668 -14.65 -9.70 22.28
C ASP A 668 -15.63 -10.55 23.13
N PRO A 669 -16.25 -9.98 24.18
CA PRO A 669 -16.94 -10.72 25.24
C PRO A 669 -18.29 -11.35 24.83
N VAL A 670 -18.60 -12.46 25.48
CA VAL A 670 -19.60 -13.49 25.17
C VAL A 670 -20.95 -13.28 25.88
N SER A 671 -22.06 -13.57 25.18
CA SER A 671 -23.42 -13.79 25.73
C SER A 671 -23.74 -15.31 25.88
N THR A 672 -24.70 -15.69 26.75
CA THR A 672 -24.75 -16.99 27.47
C THR A 672 -25.91 -17.96 27.14
N THR A 673 -26.74 -17.75 26.11
CA THR A 673 -27.92 -18.63 25.89
C THR A 673 -27.58 -20.00 25.28
N ASN A 674 -27.85 -21.10 26.01
CA ASN A 674 -27.66 -22.49 25.57
C ASN A 674 -28.55 -22.87 24.36
N GLY A 675 -28.03 -23.68 23.43
CA GLY A 675 -28.74 -24.23 22.26
C GLY A 675 -28.08 -23.88 20.91
N LEU A 676 -28.69 -24.32 19.81
CA LEU A 676 -28.30 -24.05 18.42
C LEU A 676 -29.48 -23.45 17.67
N LYS A 677 -29.22 -22.51 16.76
CA LYS A 677 -30.21 -22.07 15.77
C LYS A 677 -30.28 -23.12 14.67
N TYR A 678 -31.48 -23.45 14.20
CA TYR A 678 -31.68 -24.33 13.06
C TYR A 678 -32.50 -23.67 11.96
N LYS A 679 -32.21 -24.07 10.72
CA LYS A 679 -33.03 -23.85 9.53
C LYS A 679 -33.36 -25.20 8.93
N TYR A 680 -34.63 -25.45 8.67
CA TYR A 680 -35.17 -26.70 8.11
C TYR A 680 -35.65 -26.47 6.69
N TYR A 681 -35.34 -27.41 5.80
CA TYR A 681 -35.62 -27.35 4.38
C TYR A 681 -36.22 -28.66 3.90
N THR A 682 -37.01 -28.62 2.82
CA THR A 682 -37.58 -29.80 2.17
C THR A 682 -37.31 -29.76 0.66
N THR A 683 -37.31 -30.92 0.04
CA THR A 683 -37.42 -31.09 -1.42
C THR A 683 -38.47 -32.15 -1.74
N SER A 684 -38.84 -32.28 -3.02
CA SER A 684 -39.82 -33.27 -3.49
C SER A 684 -39.15 -34.54 -4.00
N SER A 685 -39.90 -35.65 -4.01
CA SER A 685 -39.44 -36.92 -4.58
C SER A 685 -39.10 -36.87 -6.07
N GLY A 686 -39.59 -35.84 -6.80
CA GLY A 686 -39.27 -35.60 -8.20
C GLY A 686 -37.94 -34.88 -8.43
N ASN A 687 -37.35 -34.25 -7.41
CA ASN A 687 -36.03 -33.63 -7.48
C ASN A 687 -35.26 -33.72 -6.14
N PRO A 688 -34.93 -34.92 -5.69
CA PRO A 688 -34.33 -35.13 -4.37
C PRO A 688 -32.83 -34.82 -4.36
N TRP A 689 -32.33 -34.31 -3.23
CA TRP A 689 -30.90 -34.05 -3.06
C TRP A 689 -30.13 -35.35 -2.86
N LYS A 690 -29.09 -35.59 -3.66
CA LYS A 690 -28.17 -36.73 -3.47
C LYS A 690 -26.84 -36.34 -2.81
N VAL A 691 -26.64 -35.04 -2.63
CA VAL A 691 -25.54 -34.40 -1.92
C VAL A 691 -26.11 -33.14 -1.25
N LEU A 692 -25.44 -32.63 -0.22
CA LEU A 692 -25.83 -31.39 0.45
C LEU A 692 -26.01 -30.26 -0.58
N PRO A 693 -27.20 -29.63 -0.63
CA PRO A 693 -27.44 -28.50 -1.52
C PRO A 693 -26.74 -27.24 -1.00
N ASN A 694 -26.62 -26.23 -1.86
CA ASN A 694 -26.30 -24.90 -1.38
C ASN A 694 -27.52 -24.28 -0.67
N PHE A 695 -27.60 -24.46 0.65
CA PHE A 695 -28.69 -23.95 1.48
C PHE A 695 -28.89 -22.44 1.44
N SER A 696 -27.90 -21.65 0.99
CA SER A 696 -28.03 -20.21 0.80
C SER A 696 -28.94 -19.85 -0.38
N ASN A 697 -29.13 -20.77 -1.33
CA ASN A 697 -30.02 -20.61 -2.48
C ASN A 697 -31.45 -21.12 -2.20
N LEU A 698 -31.70 -21.63 -1.00
CA LEU A 698 -32.96 -22.23 -0.59
C LEU A 698 -33.64 -21.36 0.46
N THR A 699 -34.96 -21.35 0.46
CA THR A 699 -35.74 -20.72 1.53
C THR A 699 -36.07 -21.77 2.60
N PRO A 700 -35.76 -21.54 3.88
CA PRO A 700 -36.10 -22.49 4.93
C PRO A 700 -37.61 -22.55 5.15
N VAL A 701 -38.14 -23.77 5.23
CA VAL A 701 -39.55 -24.06 5.56
C VAL A 701 -39.85 -23.73 7.01
N LYS A 702 -38.87 -23.92 7.90
CA LYS A 702 -39.00 -23.64 9.33
C LYS A 702 -37.66 -23.20 9.92
N THR A 703 -37.68 -22.28 10.87
CA THR A 703 -36.49 -21.88 11.63
C THR A 703 -36.81 -21.89 13.13
N GLY A 704 -35.79 -22.01 13.97
CA GLY A 704 -35.97 -22.01 15.42
C GLY A 704 -34.69 -22.32 16.18
N THR A 705 -34.84 -22.75 17.43
CA THR A 705 -33.72 -23.19 18.29
C THR A 705 -33.94 -24.60 18.81
N VAL A 706 -32.86 -25.36 18.96
CA VAL A 706 -32.83 -26.71 19.54
C VAL A 706 -31.69 -26.81 20.55
N SER A 707 -31.78 -27.67 21.55
CA SER A 707 -30.72 -27.82 22.57
C SER A 707 -29.50 -28.61 22.09
N ASN A 708 -29.62 -29.33 20.96
CA ASN A 708 -28.60 -30.15 20.31
C ASN A 708 -28.88 -30.27 18.81
N PHE A 709 -28.17 -31.13 18.09
CA PHE A 709 -28.38 -31.41 16.66
C PHE A 709 -29.62 -32.27 16.38
N SER A 710 -30.76 -31.97 17.02
CA SER A 710 -32.01 -32.71 16.86
C SER A 710 -32.69 -32.40 15.53
N ILE A 711 -33.07 -33.44 14.80
CA ILE A 711 -33.86 -33.38 13.58
C ILE A 711 -35.38 -33.46 13.83
N ALA A 712 -35.81 -33.50 15.10
CA ALA A 712 -37.23 -33.58 15.49
C ALA A 712 -38.13 -32.49 14.87
N PRO A 713 -37.66 -31.25 14.61
CA PRO A 713 -38.49 -30.23 13.97
C PRO A 713 -38.88 -30.50 12.50
N LYS A 714 -38.53 -31.67 11.93
CA LYS A 714 -38.89 -32.07 10.57
C LYS A 714 -40.40 -32.19 10.40
N THR A 715 -40.88 -31.92 9.18
CA THR A 715 -42.31 -32.01 8.82
C THR A 715 -42.62 -33.07 7.79
N GLN A 716 -41.61 -33.76 7.23
CA GLN A 716 -41.76 -34.89 6.32
C GLN A 716 -40.70 -35.96 6.61
N SER A 717 -40.99 -37.21 6.24
CA SER A 717 -40.15 -38.36 6.60
C SER A 717 -38.94 -38.55 5.71
N ASN A 718 -38.98 -38.07 4.46
CA ASN A 718 -37.90 -38.20 3.47
C ASN A 718 -37.62 -36.84 2.84
N TYR A 719 -36.51 -36.68 2.12
CA TYR A 719 -36.21 -35.51 1.27
C TYR A 719 -36.14 -34.17 2.03
N PHE A 720 -35.45 -34.14 3.17
CA PHE A 720 -35.34 -32.92 3.97
C PHE A 720 -33.91 -32.59 4.35
N GLY A 721 -33.68 -31.40 4.89
CA GLY A 721 -32.35 -31.00 5.35
C GLY A 721 -32.37 -29.96 6.45
N PHE A 722 -31.25 -29.87 7.17
CA PHE A 722 -31.05 -28.95 8.27
C PHE A 722 -29.73 -28.20 8.15
N VAL A 723 -29.75 -26.95 8.59
CA VAL A 723 -28.54 -26.16 8.90
C VAL A 723 -28.62 -25.77 10.37
N PHE A 724 -27.68 -26.26 11.18
CA PHE A 724 -27.51 -25.89 12.58
C PHE A 724 -26.34 -24.91 12.73
N GLU A 725 -26.53 -23.81 13.46
CA GLU A 725 -25.52 -22.77 13.69
C GLU A 725 -25.51 -22.36 15.18
N GLY A 726 -24.31 -22.24 15.74
CA GLY A 726 -24.10 -21.78 17.11
C GLY A 726 -22.63 -21.81 17.51
N GLN A 727 -22.36 -22.05 18.79
CA GLN A 727 -21.02 -22.16 19.35
C GLN A 727 -20.89 -23.40 20.23
N VAL A 728 -19.73 -24.04 20.21
CA VAL A 728 -19.34 -25.12 21.12
C VAL A 728 -18.31 -24.62 22.14
N GLN A 729 -18.52 -24.86 23.43
CA GLN A 729 -17.57 -24.56 24.50
C GLN A 729 -16.57 -25.71 24.64
N ILE A 730 -15.29 -25.34 24.62
CA ILE A 730 -14.14 -26.20 24.87
C ILE A 730 -13.55 -25.81 26.22
N ASP A 731 -13.48 -26.75 27.16
CA ASP A 731 -13.03 -26.43 28.53
C ASP A 731 -11.51 -26.42 28.65
N ALA A 732 -10.83 -27.33 27.93
CA ALA A 732 -9.38 -27.46 27.94
C ALA A 732 -8.84 -27.34 26.52
N ALA A 733 -7.81 -26.53 26.33
CA ALA A 733 -7.18 -26.40 25.02
C ALA A 733 -6.53 -27.74 24.61
N GLY A 734 -6.65 -28.12 23.34
CA GLY A 734 -6.06 -29.34 22.81
C GLY A 734 -6.67 -29.79 21.49
N THR A 735 -6.22 -30.93 20.99
CA THR A 735 -6.75 -31.53 19.77
C THR A 735 -8.07 -32.24 20.06
N TYR A 736 -9.14 -31.78 19.43
CA TYR A 736 -10.46 -32.41 19.48
C TYR A 736 -10.74 -33.12 18.17
N THR A 737 -11.17 -34.37 18.26
CA THR A 737 -11.74 -35.14 17.14
C THR A 737 -13.25 -34.99 17.18
N PHE A 738 -13.84 -34.39 16.15
CA PHE A 738 -15.28 -34.32 15.95
C PHE A 738 -15.73 -35.47 15.06
N TYR A 739 -16.93 -35.98 15.33
CA TYR A 739 -17.56 -37.06 14.58
C TYR A 739 -18.94 -36.62 14.14
N SER A 740 -19.30 -36.88 12.89
CA SER A 740 -20.69 -36.83 12.42
C SER A 740 -21.13 -38.24 12.03
N TYR A 741 -22.17 -38.73 12.70
CA TYR A 741 -22.88 -39.95 12.35
C TYR A 741 -24.16 -39.53 11.64
N SER A 742 -24.28 -39.80 10.35
CA SER A 742 -25.46 -39.37 9.58
C SER A 742 -25.91 -40.39 8.54
N ASP A 743 -27.21 -40.36 8.29
CA ASP A 743 -27.94 -41.07 7.24
C ASP A 743 -28.98 -40.06 6.68
N ASP A 744 -28.81 -39.48 5.50
CA ASP A 744 -27.67 -39.58 4.58
C ASP A 744 -26.55 -38.58 4.96
N GLY A 745 -26.34 -37.53 4.16
CA GLY A 745 -25.09 -36.76 4.20
C GLY A 745 -25.07 -35.61 5.20
N SER A 746 -23.90 -35.38 5.81
CA SER A 746 -23.63 -34.22 6.68
C SER A 746 -22.25 -33.60 6.47
N GLN A 747 -22.12 -32.32 6.84
CA GLN A 747 -20.83 -31.63 6.96
C GLN A 747 -20.78 -30.87 8.28
N LEU A 748 -19.62 -30.90 8.94
CA LEU A 748 -19.37 -30.23 10.22
C LEU A 748 -18.23 -29.23 10.07
N PHE A 749 -18.48 -28.00 10.50
CA PHE A 749 -17.54 -26.90 10.47
C PHE A 749 -17.27 -26.36 11.87
N ILE A 750 -16.01 -26.05 12.17
CA ILE A 750 -15.60 -25.35 13.40
C ILE A 750 -14.81 -24.09 13.01
N ASN A 751 -15.24 -22.93 13.52
CA ASN A 751 -14.70 -21.61 13.18
C ASN A 751 -14.63 -21.35 11.66
N GLY A 752 -15.58 -21.90 10.90
CA GLY A 752 -15.64 -21.79 9.43
C GLY A 752 -14.81 -22.84 8.67
N ASN A 753 -13.97 -23.63 9.35
CA ASN A 753 -13.19 -24.70 8.70
C ASN A 753 -14.01 -25.98 8.60
N LEU A 754 -14.03 -26.63 7.44
CA LEU A 754 -14.63 -27.96 7.27
C LEU A 754 -13.79 -29.00 8.01
N VAL A 755 -14.40 -29.66 8.99
CA VAL A 755 -13.73 -30.64 9.87
C VAL A 755 -14.16 -32.06 9.53
N VAL A 756 -15.46 -32.27 9.29
CA VAL A 756 -16.00 -33.57 8.90
C VAL A 756 -16.78 -33.40 7.61
N ASN A 757 -16.41 -34.17 6.58
CA ASN A 757 -17.15 -34.25 5.33
C ASN A 757 -17.74 -35.66 5.19
N ASN A 758 -19.01 -35.80 5.54
CA ASN A 758 -19.80 -37.02 5.38
C ASN A 758 -20.89 -36.80 4.32
N ASN A 759 -20.55 -36.18 3.19
CA ASN A 759 -21.53 -35.81 2.16
C ASN A 759 -21.81 -36.97 1.18
N GLY A 760 -22.98 -36.97 0.55
CA GLY A 760 -23.45 -37.99 -0.39
C GLY A 760 -24.60 -38.82 0.17
N THR A 761 -25.27 -39.59 -0.70
CA THR A 761 -26.26 -40.61 -0.30
C THR A 761 -25.56 -41.85 0.22
N HIS A 762 -25.93 -42.30 1.41
CA HIS A 762 -25.37 -43.46 2.07
C HIS A 762 -26.22 -43.79 3.31
N GLY A 763 -26.29 -45.06 3.68
CA GLY A 763 -26.85 -45.44 4.99
C GLY A 763 -26.03 -44.89 6.15
N ALA A 764 -26.54 -45.06 7.37
CA ALA A 764 -25.95 -44.53 8.59
C ALA A 764 -24.47 -44.87 8.76
N GLN A 765 -23.61 -43.86 8.59
CA GLN A 765 -22.16 -43.99 8.76
C GLN A 765 -21.60 -42.84 9.58
N GLU A 766 -20.44 -43.09 10.20
CA GLU A 766 -19.72 -42.08 10.97
C GLU A 766 -18.45 -41.66 10.22
N LYS A 767 -18.22 -40.35 10.11
CA LYS A 767 -16.94 -39.78 9.71
C LYS A 767 -16.41 -38.90 10.82
N SER A 768 -15.11 -38.64 10.80
CA SER A 768 -14.46 -37.81 11.79
C SER A 768 -13.36 -36.95 11.19
N GLY A 769 -12.99 -35.92 11.93
CA GLY A 769 -11.85 -35.06 11.65
C GLY A 769 -11.40 -34.37 12.92
N SER A 770 -10.11 -34.04 12.97
CA SER A 770 -9.50 -33.45 14.17
C SER A 770 -8.99 -32.06 13.90
N LEU A 771 -9.15 -31.17 14.87
CA LEU A 771 -8.46 -29.88 14.91
C LEU A 771 -8.08 -29.50 16.33
N TYR A 772 -7.05 -28.67 16.45
CA TYR A 772 -6.71 -28.04 17.71
C TYR A 772 -7.69 -26.91 18.02
N LEU A 773 -8.23 -26.89 19.25
CA LEU A 773 -9.08 -25.84 19.78
C LEU A 773 -8.46 -25.25 21.05
N ALA A 774 -8.57 -23.93 21.19
CA ALA A 774 -8.27 -23.28 22.46
C ALA A 774 -9.40 -23.58 23.47
N SER A 775 -9.14 -23.37 24.76
CA SER A 775 -10.23 -23.30 25.72
C SER A 775 -11.07 -22.05 25.42
N GLY A 776 -12.39 -22.17 25.41
CA GLY A 776 -13.32 -21.11 25.03
C GLY A 776 -14.43 -21.57 24.09
N LYS A 777 -15.30 -20.64 23.69
CA LYS A 777 -16.37 -20.89 22.71
C LYS A 777 -15.85 -20.78 21.29
N HIS A 778 -16.22 -21.73 20.45
CA HIS A 778 -15.88 -21.79 19.02
C HIS A 778 -17.14 -21.90 18.18
N ASN A 779 -17.21 -21.23 17.04
CA ASN A 779 -18.37 -21.33 16.17
C ASN A 779 -18.49 -22.76 15.63
N ILE A 780 -19.68 -23.34 15.69
CA ILE A 780 -19.99 -24.67 15.16
C ILE A 780 -21.15 -24.56 14.18
N LYS A 781 -20.99 -25.18 13.00
CA LYS A 781 -22.04 -25.29 11.99
C LYS A 781 -22.13 -26.72 11.49
N VAL A 782 -23.33 -27.25 11.39
CA VAL A 782 -23.57 -28.58 10.82
C VAL A 782 -24.67 -28.48 9.78
N THR A 783 -24.40 -28.97 8.58
CA THR A 783 -25.39 -29.11 7.51
C THR A 783 -25.69 -30.59 7.31
N TYR A 784 -26.97 -30.94 7.11
CA TYR A 784 -27.44 -32.32 6.99
C TYR A 784 -28.55 -32.42 5.95
N PHE A 785 -28.63 -33.53 5.22
CA PHE A 785 -29.79 -33.88 4.43
C PHE A 785 -30.12 -35.38 4.54
N ASP A 786 -31.39 -35.68 4.31
CA ASP A 786 -31.96 -37.02 4.26
C ASP A 786 -32.60 -37.25 2.88
N TYR A 787 -32.24 -38.36 2.23
CA TYR A 787 -32.77 -38.77 0.94
C TYR A 787 -34.01 -39.65 1.11
N ILE A 788 -33.82 -40.92 1.50
CA ILE A 788 -34.89 -41.89 1.75
C ILE A 788 -34.49 -42.83 2.89
N ASN A 789 -35.42 -43.15 3.79
CA ASN A 789 -35.36 -44.21 4.81
C ASN A 789 -34.03 -44.28 5.62
N GLY A 790 -34.07 -43.95 6.91
CA GLY A 790 -32.93 -44.21 7.82
C GLY A 790 -32.48 -43.01 8.64
N GLU A 791 -33.32 -41.98 8.79
CA GLU A 791 -32.90 -40.65 9.20
C GLU A 791 -32.12 -40.62 10.53
N THR A 792 -30.86 -40.22 10.48
CA THR A 792 -30.07 -40.04 11.69
C THR A 792 -29.07 -38.91 11.56
N LEU A 793 -28.88 -38.18 12.66
CA LEU A 793 -27.79 -37.23 12.82
C LEU A 793 -27.36 -37.22 14.29
N ALA A 794 -26.11 -37.59 14.55
CA ALA A 794 -25.47 -37.42 15.85
C ALA A 794 -24.08 -36.79 15.69
N VAL A 795 -23.81 -35.76 16.47
CA VAL A 795 -22.54 -35.05 16.49
C VAL A 795 -21.85 -35.31 17.82
N LYS A 796 -20.64 -35.89 17.74
CA LYS A 796 -19.84 -36.31 18.89
C LYS A 796 -18.49 -35.62 18.87
N TYR A 797 -17.81 -35.62 20.00
CA TYR A 797 -16.43 -35.16 20.11
C TYR A 797 -15.63 -36.01 21.11
N ALA A 798 -14.32 -36.06 20.91
CA ALA A 798 -13.33 -36.59 21.85
C ALA A 798 -12.17 -35.60 21.94
N GLY A 799 -11.52 -35.48 23.08
CA GLY A 799 -10.42 -34.53 23.28
C GLY A 799 -9.75 -34.69 24.64
N PRO A 800 -8.89 -33.75 25.06
CA PRO A 800 -8.23 -33.82 26.36
C PRO A 800 -9.25 -33.97 27.50
N GLY A 801 -9.14 -35.07 28.26
CA GLY A 801 -10.05 -35.37 29.37
C GLY A 801 -11.49 -35.75 28.98
N ILE A 802 -11.78 -35.91 27.68
CA ILE A 802 -13.13 -36.17 27.14
C ILE A 802 -13.05 -37.41 26.25
N SER A 803 -13.57 -38.54 26.74
CA SER A 803 -13.81 -39.71 25.89
C SER A 803 -14.91 -39.40 24.86
N LYS A 804 -14.88 -40.11 23.73
CA LYS A 804 -15.83 -39.92 22.62
C LYS A 804 -17.27 -39.98 23.13
N GLN A 805 -17.97 -38.85 23.06
CA GLN A 805 -19.34 -38.71 23.53
C GLN A 805 -20.11 -37.72 22.66
N ILE A 806 -21.45 -37.75 22.72
CA ILE A 806 -22.29 -36.71 22.12
C ILE A 806 -21.91 -35.37 22.76
N ILE A 807 -21.82 -34.31 21.96
CA ILE A 807 -21.53 -32.97 22.50
C ILE A 807 -22.67 -32.60 23.48
N PRO A 808 -22.38 -32.39 24.79
CA PRO A 808 -23.42 -32.10 25.77
C PRO A 808 -24.15 -30.80 25.43
N ASN A 809 -25.46 -30.74 25.68
CA ASN A 809 -26.27 -29.53 25.44
C ASN A 809 -25.72 -28.30 26.19
N SER A 810 -25.10 -28.51 27.36
CA SER A 810 -24.43 -27.46 28.16
C SER A 810 -23.18 -26.88 27.51
N LYS A 811 -22.68 -27.50 26.43
CA LYS A 811 -21.56 -27.01 25.63
C LYS A 811 -22.00 -26.29 24.37
N LEU A 812 -23.30 -26.21 24.05
CA LEU A 812 -23.80 -25.59 22.82
C LEU A 812 -24.53 -24.28 23.11
N PHE A 813 -24.25 -23.22 22.33
CA PHE A 813 -24.77 -21.86 22.54
C PHE A 813 -25.22 -21.19 21.23
N THR A 814 -26.27 -20.36 21.27
CA THR A 814 -26.97 -19.92 20.05
C THR A 814 -26.30 -18.78 19.27
N GLY A 815 -25.33 -18.06 19.87
CA GLY A 815 -24.64 -16.92 19.25
C GLY A 815 -25.55 -15.72 18.89
N SER A 816 -25.06 -14.49 18.99
CA SER A 816 -25.85 -13.29 18.62
C SER A 816 -26.11 -13.20 17.12
N SER A 817 -27.34 -12.86 16.75
CA SER A 817 -27.77 -12.54 15.39
C SER A 817 -27.54 -11.06 15.10
N SER A 818 -26.67 -10.75 14.14
CA SER A 818 -26.75 -9.51 13.36
C SER A 818 -27.21 -9.89 11.95
N SER A 819 -28.49 -9.65 11.69
CA SER A 819 -29.10 -9.68 10.37
C SER A 819 -28.69 -8.43 9.58
N SER A 820 -28.00 -8.60 8.46
CA SER A 820 -28.12 -7.70 7.31
C SER A 820 -28.73 -8.50 6.17
N GLY A 821 -30.00 -8.23 5.89
CA GLY A 821 -30.71 -8.79 4.74
C GLY A 821 -30.19 -8.18 3.45
N ALA A 822 -29.83 -9.06 2.51
CA ALA A 822 -29.87 -8.78 1.08
C ALA A 822 -30.32 -10.08 0.41
N THR A 823 -31.61 -10.16 0.06
CA THR A 823 -32.14 -11.21 -0.83
C THR A 823 -31.92 -10.79 -2.29
N SER A 824 -31.14 -11.65 -2.98
CA SER A 824 -31.24 -12.20 -4.36
C SER A 824 -31.67 -11.28 -5.51
N SER A 825 -31.10 -11.34 -6.71
CA SER A 825 -30.68 -12.51 -7.53
C SER A 825 -29.76 -12.01 -8.68
N THR A 826 -28.92 -12.72 -9.41
CA THR A 826 -28.59 -14.13 -9.71
C THR A 826 -27.18 -14.10 -10.31
N GLY A 827 -26.32 -15.07 -10.00
CA GLY A 827 -25.04 -15.20 -10.68
C GLY A 827 -24.03 -15.99 -9.86
N ASN A 828 -24.11 -17.30 -10.01
CA ASN A 828 -23.10 -18.31 -9.66
C ASN A 828 -21.67 -17.76 -9.53
N ASP A 829 -21.05 -17.80 -8.34
CA ASP A 829 -19.62 -18.11 -8.29
C ASP A 829 -19.11 -18.54 -6.91
N THR A 830 -18.21 -19.52 -6.97
CA THR A 830 -17.44 -20.14 -5.90
C THR A 830 -16.61 -19.13 -5.10
N TYR A 831 -16.52 -19.32 -3.78
CA TYR A 831 -15.49 -18.65 -2.96
C TYR A 831 -14.11 -19.20 -3.33
N SER A 832 -13.45 -18.60 -4.33
CA SER A 832 -12.02 -18.79 -4.55
C SER A 832 -11.30 -17.46 -4.30
N GLY A 833 -10.45 -17.45 -3.28
CA GLY A 833 -9.42 -16.43 -3.15
C GLY A 833 -8.35 -16.68 -4.19
N ASN A 834 -8.61 -16.34 -5.46
CA ASN A 834 -7.63 -16.51 -6.52
C ASN A 834 -6.43 -15.61 -6.26
N ALA A 835 -5.23 -16.18 -6.40
CA ALA A 835 -4.01 -15.42 -6.26
C ALA A 835 -3.96 -14.28 -7.31
N PRO A 836 -3.41 -13.11 -6.97
CA PRO A 836 -3.08 -12.10 -7.97
C PRO A 836 -2.15 -12.71 -9.01
N SER A 837 -2.26 -12.30 -10.27
CA SER A 837 -1.39 -12.80 -11.34
C SER A 837 -0.71 -11.66 -12.10
N SER A 838 0.20 -12.00 -13.00
CA SER A 838 0.87 -11.03 -13.87
C SER A 838 1.62 -9.94 -13.09
N LEU A 839 2.18 -10.27 -11.93
CA LEU A 839 3.01 -9.34 -11.16
C LEU A 839 4.25 -8.97 -11.98
N SER A 840 4.47 -7.67 -12.15
CA SER A 840 5.62 -7.06 -12.81
C SER A 840 6.23 -5.96 -11.92
N ALA A 841 7.51 -5.67 -12.12
CA ALA A 841 8.26 -4.67 -11.37
C ALA A 841 9.15 -3.85 -12.30
N LYS A 842 9.11 -2.52 -12.17
CA LYS A 842 9.97 -1.59 -12.93
C LYS A 842 10.59 -0.56 -12.00
N ALA A 843 11.91 -0.42 -12.01
CA ALA A 843 12.59 0.66 -11.31
C ALA A 843 12.23 2.02 -11.94
N ASN A 844 12.05 3.05 -11.13
CA ASN A 844 11.94 4.44 -11.59
C ASN A 844 13.28 4.94 -12.16
N SER A 845 13.25 6.06 -12.89
CA SER A 845 14.43 6.59 -13.61
C SER A 845 15.63 6.92 -12.72
N TYR A 846 15.44 7.08 -11.40
CA TYR A 846 16.49 7.39 -10.43
C TYR A 846 16.96 6.17 -9.62
N VAL A 847 16.32 5.01 -9.78
CA VAL A 847 16.58 3.76 -9.05
C VAL A 847 16.52 3.96 -7.53
N THR A 848 15.54 4.76 -7.09
CA THR A 848 15.21 5.00 -5.67
C THR A 848 13.91 4.31 -5.27
N GLY A 849 13.13 3.83 -6.25
CA GLY A 849 11.90 3.08 -6.05
C GLY A 849 11.53 2.24 -7.26
N ALA A 850 10.69 1.24 -7.05
CA ALA A 850 10.12 0.39 -8.09
C ALA A 850 8.60 0.48 -8.05
N GLY A 851 7.98 0.61 -9.24
CA GLY A 851 6.55 0.43 -9.43
C GLY A 851 6.24 -1.05 -9.67
N LEU A 852 5.38 -1.61 -8.82
CA LEU A 852 4.83 -2.96 -8.97
C LEU A 852 3.43 -2.86 -9.59
N HIS A 853 3.10 -3.75 -10.53
CA HIS A 853 1.79 -3.84 -11.16
C HIS A 853 1.34 -5.29 -11.26
N TRP A 854 0.06 -5.59 -11.04
CA TRP A 854 -0.50 -6.94 -11.11
C TRP A 854 -1.97 -6.94 -11.57
N LYS A 855 -2.47 -8.11 -11.96
CA LYS A 855 -3.88 -8.37 -12.18
C LYS A 855 -4.53 -8.86 -10.90
N ASP A 856 -5.59 -8.18 -10.50
CA ASP A 856 -6.50 -8.65 -9.45
C ASP A 856 -7.38 -9.78 -10.00
N ASN A 857 -7.33 -10.94 -9.35
CA ASN A 857 -8.17 -12.10 -9.69
C ASN A 857 -9.16 -12.44 -8.56
N SER A 858 -9.10 -11.69 -7.46
CA SER A 858 -9.99 -11.81 -6.32
C SER A 858 -11.20 -10.88 -6.47
N SER A 859 -12.33 -11.27 -5.89
CA SER A 859 -13.59 -10.49 -5.90
C SER A 859 -14.06 -10.13 -4.49
N ASN A 860 -13.30 -10.53 -3.46
CA ASN A 860 -13.66 -10.43 -2.04
C ASN A 860 -12.48 -9.99 -1.14
N GLU A 861 -11.42 -9.48 -1.74
CA GLU A 861 -10.22 -9.02 -1.07
C GLU A 861 -10.41 -7.66 -0.40
N LYS A 862 -9.88 -7.53 0.81
CA LYS A 862 -9.80 -6.28 1.57
C LYS A 862 -8.55 -5.46 1.20
N GLY A 863 -7.69 -6.00 0.32
CA GLY A 863 -6.43 -5.40 -0.15
C GLY A 863 -5.36 -6.44 -0.47
N PHE A 864 -4.16 -6.01 -0.83
CA PHE A 864 -3.02 -6.89 -1.15
C PHE A 864 -1.87 -6.69 -0.18
N GLU A 865 -1.14 -7.76 0.11
CA GLU A 865 0.11 -7.72 0.88
C GLU A 865 1.31 -7.87 -0.07
N ILE A 866 2.29 -6.96 0.03
CA ILE A 866 3.44 -6.89 -0.85
C ILE A 866 4.68 -7.42 -0.13
N PHE A 867 5.35 -8.39 -0.73
CA PHE A 867 6.55 -9.00 -0.18
C PHE A 867 7.76 -8.76 -1.09
N MET A 868 8.91 -8.44 -0.49
CA MET A 868 10.19 -8.19 -1.14
C MET A 868 11.30 -9.01 -0.49
N SER A 869 12.22 -9.52 -1.31
CA SER A 869 13.49 -10.10 -0.88
C SER A 869 14.64 -9.44 -1.64
N VAL A 870 15.83 -9.35 -1.02
CA VAL A 870 17.02 -8.70 -1.60
C VAL A 870 18.13 -9.74 -1.73
N GLY A 871 18.79 -9.79 -2.89
CA GLY A 871 19.89 -10.71 -3.20
C GLY A 871 19.45 -12.10 -3.65
N ASN A 872 18.43 -12.70 -3.02
CA ASN A 872 17.87 -14.01 -3.38
C ASN A 872 16.33 -14.07 -3.19
N ASN A 873 15.70 -15.18 -3.56
CA ASN A 873 14.24 -15.40 -3.44
C ASN A 873 13.81 -16.32 -2.28
N THR A 874 14.65 -16.52 -1.26
CA THR A 874 14.34 -17.46 -0.17
C THR A 874 13.79 -16.77 1.09
N SER A 875 14.02 -15.45 1.25
CA SER A 875 13.76 -14.71 2.49
C SER A 875 12.92 -13.45 2.29
N TYR A 876 11.63 -13.63 2.01
CA TYR A 876 10.68 -12.54 1.78
C TYR A 876 10.26 -11.82 3.07
N LYS A 877 10.28 -10.48 3.03
CA LYS A 877 9.69 -9.60 4.05
C LYS A 877 8.50 -8.84 3.47
N GLN A 878 7.43 -8.68 4.24
CA GLN A 878 6.35 -7.79 3.84
C GLN A 878 6.82 -6.34 3.92
N VAL A 879 6.71 -5.61 2.81
CA VAL A 879 7.17 -4.22 2.66
C VAL A 879 6.02 -3.24 2.44
N GLY A 880 4.79 -3.74 2.36
CA GLY A 880 3.61 -2.90 2.13
C GLY A 880 2.30 -3.65 2.15
N SER A 881 1.21 -2.89 2.17
CA SER A 881 -0.15 -3.37 1.91
C SER A 881 -0.99 -2.29 1.22
N THR A 882 -1.99 -2.69 0.45
CA THR A 882 -2.96 -1.80 -0.20
C THR A 882 -4.37 -2.01 0.35
N GLY A 883 -5.32 -1.13 -0.01
CA GLY A 883 -6.77 -1.40 0.12
C GLY A 883 -7.30 -2.23 -1.06
N SER A 884 -8.58 -2.62 -1.01
CA SER A 884 -9.26 -3.44 -2.03
C SER A 884 -9.12 -2.92 -3.47
N ASN A 885 -9.19 -3.83 -4.45
CA ASN A 885 -9.15 -3.55 -5.89
C ASN A 885 -7.92 -2.74 -6.40
N LYS A 886 -6.83 -2.65 -5.63
CA LYS A 886 -5.59 -2.00 -6.09
C LYS A 886 -4.76 -2.96 -6.93
N THR A 887 -4.26 -2.48 -8.06
CA THR A 887 -3.45 -3.24 -9.03
C THR A 887 -2.01 -2.73 -9.18
N SER A 888 -1.58 -1.81 -8.30
CA SER A 888 -0.22 -1.28 -8.28
C SER A 888 0.27 -0.83 -6.90
N TYR A 889 1.58 -0.81 -6.70
CA TYR A 889 2.23 -0.38 -5.45
C TYR A 889 3.67 0.12 -5.68
N GLY A 890 4.07 1.19 -5.00
CA GLY A 890 5.46 1.71 -5.04
C GLY A 890 6.29 1.22 -3.86
N VAL A 891 7.51 0.74 -4.10
CA VAL A 891 8.42 0.23 -3.07
C VAL A 891 9.83 0.81 -3.22
N GLY A 892 10.47 1.18 -2.11
CA GLY A 892 11.84 1.72 -2.13
C GLY A 892 12.88 0.66 -2.49
N ILE A 893 13.82 1.00 -3.38
CA ILE A 893 14.94 0.15 -3.80
C ILE A 893 16.22 0.98 -3.94
N THR A 894 17.38 0.32 -3.93
CA THR A 894 18.71 0.93 -4.05
C THR A 894 19.50 0.32 -5.20
N LYS A 895 20.33 1.13 -5.86
CA LYS A 895 21.22 0.72 -6.97
C LYS A 895 22.11 -0.47 -6.61
N GLY A 896 22.52 -1.24 -7.61
CA GLY A 896 23.47 -2.35 -7.47
C GLY A 896 22.92 -3.64 -6.84
N ASN A 897 21.61 -3.72 -6.59
CA ASN A 897 20.96 -4.85 -5.91
C ASN A 897 19.99 -5.60 -6.84
N VAL A 898 19.76 -6.88 -6.52
CA VAL A 898 18.71 -7.70 -7.13
C VAL A 898 17.57 -7.85 -6.12
N TYR A 899 16.35 -7.56 -6.55
CA TYR A 899 15.13 -7.66 -5.76
C TYR A 899 14.23 -8.74 -6.32
N TYR A 900 13.50 -9.41 -5.45
CA TYR A 900 12.42 -10.34 -5.82
C TYR A 900 11.13 -9.92 -5.13
N PHE A 901 10.01 -9.93 -5.85
CA PHE A 901 8.70 -9.54 -5.33
C PHE A 901 7.66 -10.63 -5.55
N LYS A 902 6.74 -10.76 -4.60
CA LYS A 902 5.49 -11.53 -4.72
C LYS A 902 4.39 -10.88 -3.90
N ILE A 903 3.14 -11.07 -4.29
CA ILE A 903 1.98 -10.46 -3.63
C ILE A 903 0.89 -11.48 -3.37
N ARG A 904 -0.01 -11.22 -2.42
CA ARG A 904 -1.21 -12.05 -2.19
C ARG A 904 -2.40 -11.19 -1.76
N ALA A 905 -3.61 -11.63 -2.08
CA ALA A 905 -4.85 -10.98 -1.66
C ALA A 905 -5.13 -11.26 -0.18
N LYS A 906 -5.59 -10.25 0.55
CA LYS A 906 -6.06 -10.35 1.94
C LYS A 906 -7.56 -10.53 1.93
N ILE A 907 -8.08 -11.66 2.40
CA ILE A 907 -9.49 -12.04 2.30
C ILE A 907 -10.02 -12.29 3.70
N GLY A 908 -10.78 -11.33 4.25
CA GLY A 908 -11.28 -11.42 5.62
C GLY A 908 -10.15 -11.57 6.64
N THR A 909 -10.06 -12.73 7.30
CA THR A 909 -9.00 -13.10 8.26
C THR A 909 -7.90 -13.99 7.66
N GLY A 910 -8.01 -14.36 6.38
CA GLY A 910 -7.04 -15.19 5.64
C GLY A 910 -6.45 -14.47 4.43
N HIS A 911 -5.75 -15.24 3.58
CA HIS A 911 -5.08 -14.73 2.39
C HIS A 911 -5.20 -15.72 1.23
N SER A 912 -5.10 -15.23 -0.01
CA SER A 912 -4.91 -16.08 -1.19
C SER A 912 -3.51 -16.71 -1.18
N SER A 913 -3.28 -17.65 -2.11
CA SER A 913 -1.93 -18.01 -2.53
C SER A 913 -1.17 -16.79 -3.10
N PHE A 914 0.15 -16.88 -3.16
CA PHE A 914 1.00 -15.84 -3.75
C PHE A 914 0.89 -15.80 -5.29
N SER A 915 1.11 -14.62 -5.85
CA SER A 915 1.30 -14.40 -7.28
C SER A 915 2.54 -15.09 -7.83
N ASN A 916 2.75 -14.98 -9.14
CA ASN A 916 4.07 -15.18 -9.73
C ASN A 916 5.09 -14.26 -9.05
N GLU A 917 6.32 -14.76 -8.95
CA GLU A 917 7.47 -14.02 -8.44
C GLU A 917 8.07 -13.17 -9.58
N VAL A 918 8.48 -11.94 -9.29
CA VAL A 918 9.18 -11.08 -10.25
C VAL A 918 10.55 -10.65 -9.72
N ARG A 919 11.58 -10.79 -10.55
CA ARG A 919 12.96 -10.41 -10.27
C ARG A 919 13.29 -9.06 -10.94
N LEU A 920 13.83 -8.11 -10.18
CA LEU A 920 14.26 -6.79 -10.64
C LEU A 920 15.73 -6.58 -10.31
N SER A 921 16.58 -6.39 -11.32
CA SER A 921 18.01 -6.07 -11.13
C SER A 921 18.28 -4.58 -11.32
N THR A 922 19.07 -4.00 -10.43
CA THR A 922 19.52 -2.61 -10.50
C THR A 922 21.04 -2.58 -10.63
N VAL A 923 21.58 -1.79 -11.56
CA VAL A 923 23.03 -1.71 -11.83
C VAL A 923 23.67 -0.52 -11.12
N SER A 924 24.95 -0.64 -10.75
CA SER A 924 25.77 0.44 -10.16
C SER A 924 26.67 1.09 -11.23
N GLY A 925 26.50 2.40 -11.46
CA GLY A 925 27.32 3.27 -12.33
C GLY A 925 26.94 3.21 -13.82
N SER A 926 26.84 4.30 -14.60
CA SER A 926 27.67 5.51 -14.63
C SER A 926 26.86 6.83 -14.73
N THR A 927 27.57 7.91 -14.44
CA THR A 927 27.24 9.34 -14.42
C THR A 927 26.43 9.85 -15.63
N ALA A 928 25.38 10.63 -15.34
CA ALA A 928 24.68 11.45 -16.32
C ALA A 928 25.56 12.64 -16.73
N VAL A 929 25.95 12.70 -18.00
CA VAL A 929 26.38 13.93 -18.64
C VAL A 929 25.13 14.58 -19.21
N VAL A 930 24.79 15.76 -18.70
CA VAL A 930 23.80 16.65 -19.30
C VAL A 930 24.46 17.27 -20.53
N VAL A 931 23.84 17.09 -21.70
CA VAL A 931 24.07 17.93 -22.88
C VAL A 931 22.68 18.38 -23.34
N GLU A 932 22.40 19.66 -23.18
CA GLU A 932 21.28 20.35 -23.86
C GLU A 932 21.72 20.84 -25.25
N ALA A 933 20.74 21.32 -26.03
CA ALA A 933 20.78 21.91 -27.38
C ALA A 933 20.61 20.89 -28.53
N ASP A 934 19.84 21.13 -29.59
CA ASP A 934 18.79 22.09 -29.94
C ASP A 934 18.28 21.63 -31.32
N SER A 935 17.01 21.94 -31.66
CA SER A 935 16.40 21.95 -33.01
C SER A 935 16.56 20.74 -33.97
N LEU A 936 15.44 20.23 -34.50
CA LEU A 936 15.23 19.96 -35.93
C LEU A 936 13.74 19.60 -36.18
N ASP A 937 13.03 20.57 -36.77
CA ASP A 937 11.84 20.52 -37.62
C ASP A 937 10.66 19.60 -37.25
N GLU A 938 9.63 20.22 -36.67
CA GLU A 938 8.24 19.80 -36.84
C GLU A 938 7.75 20.22 -38.23
N ALA A 939 7.48 19.22 -39.08
CA ALA A 939 6.59 19.35 -40.22
C ALA A 939 5.61 18.16 -40.21
N GLU A 940 4.34 18.52 -40.40
CA GLU A 940 3.13 17.73 -40.19
C GLU A 940 3.10 16.35 -40.87
N SER A 941 2.54 15.36 -40.16
CA SER A 941 1.59 14.41 -40.77
C SER A 941 0.82 13.63 -39.69
N SER A 942 -0.50 13.74 -39.83
CA SER A 942 -1.62 13.14 -39.12
C SER A 942 -1.40 11.75 -38.51
N SER A 943 -1.71 11.67 -37.22
CA SER A 943 -1.62 10.49 -36.36
C SER A 943 -2.42 9.30 -36.89
N LEU A 944 -1.78 8.12 -36.91
CA LEU A 944 -2.45 6.87 -36.49
C LEU A 944 -3.20 7.19 -35.19
N THR A 945 -4.52 7.02 -35.19
CA THR A 945 -5.46 7.20 -34.07
C THR A 945 -4.77 7.51 -32.73
N ALA A 946 -5.07 8.66 -32.13
CA ALA A 946 -4.47 9.28 -30.94
C ALA A 946 -4.44 8.46 -29.61
N THR A 947 -4.23 7.14 -29.66
CA THR A 947 -4.02 6.27 -28.49
C THR A 947 -2.99 5.15 -28.70
N THR A 948 -2.37 4.99 -29.88
CA THR A 948 -1.43 3.87 -30.10
C THR A 948 0.00 4.23 -29.67
N GLN A 949 0.36 3.98 -28.41
CA GLN A 949 1.76 3.95 -27.98
C GLN A 949 2.46 2.79 -28.68
N ILE A 950 3.38 3.08 -29.62
CA ILE A 950 4.25 2.05 -30.21
C ILE A 950 5.61 2.14 -29.53
N SER A 951 6.00 1.06 -28.86
CA SER A 951 7.27 0.87 -28.16
C SER A 951 8.00 -0.34 -28.74
N ALA A 952 9.33 -0.34 -28.65
CA ALA A 952 10.14 -1.49 -29.02
C ALA A 952 11.11 -1.85 -27.90
N TYR A 953 11.10 -3.11 -27.47
CA TYR A 953 11.94 -3.61 -26.37
C TYR A 953 12.45 -5.04 -26.62
N PRO A 954 13.62 -5.42 -26.08
CA PRO A 954 14.58 -4.56 -25.39
C PRO A 954 15.26 -3.57 -26.35
N ASN A 955 15.54 -2.35 -25.88
CA ASN A 955 16.37 -1.37 -26.57
C ASN A 955 17.38 -0.83 -25.55
N PRO A 956 18.65 -1.28 -25.57
CA PRO A 956 19.32 -1.93 -26.69
C PRO A 956 18.89 -3.39 -26.92
N ALA A 957 18.71 -3.79 -28.18
CA ALA A 957 18.33 -5.13 -28.60
C ALA A 957 19.57 -6.02 -28.76
N LEU A 958 19.47 -7.29 -28.33
CA LEU A 958 20.53 -8.29 -28.48
C LEU A 958 20.25 -9.20 -29.68
N ASP A 959 19.09 -9.84 -29.73
CA ASP A 959 18.75 -10.86 -30.72
C ASP A 959 17.36 -10.68 -31.35
N HIS A 960 16.47 -9.93 -30.71
CA HIS A 960 15.13 -9.63 -31.19
C HIS A 960 14.61 -8.30 -30.61
N LEU A 961 13.54 -7.81 -31.22
CA LEU A 961 12.71 -6.70 -30.75
C LEU A 961 11.26 -7.15 -30.68
N ASN A 962 10.61 -6.88 -29.55
CA ASN A 962 9.16 -6.90 -29.45
C ASN A 962 8.65 -5.48 -29.67
N VAL A 963 7.80 -5.31 -30.67
CA VAL A 963 7.14 -4.07 -31.06
C VAL A 963 5.73 -4.11 -30.50
N GLU A 964 5.48 -3.35 -29.45
CA GLU A 964 4.14 -3.19 -28.87
C GLU A 964 3.32 -2.23 -29.72
N LEU A 965 2.09 -2.62 -29.99
CA LEU A 965 1.07 -1.80 -30.62
C LEU A 965 0.11 -1.46 -29.47
N GLY A 966 0.13 -0.22 -28.97
CA GLY A 966 -0.51 0.15 -27.69
C GLY A 966 -2.01 -0.11 -27.54
N ASN A 967 -2.68 -0.67 -28.55
CA ASN A 967 -4.03 -1.26 -28.53
C ASN A 967 -4.04 -2.49 -29.46
N GLU A 968 -5.04 -3.38 -29.33
CA GLU A 968 -5.24 -4.52 -30.23
C GLU A 968 -5.38 -4.06 -31.69
N PHE A 969 -4.53 -4.57 -32.58
CA PHE A 969 -4.52 -4.25 -34.00
C PHE A 969 -4.82 -5.49 -34.85
N SER A 970 -5.77 -5.34 -35.78
CA SER A 970 -6.12 -6.36 -36.78
C SER A 970 -5.85 -5.81 -38.18
N GLY A 971 -4.96 -6.46 -38.92
CA GLY A 971 -4.56 -6.02 -40.26
C GLY A 971 -3.13 -6.40 -40.63
N LYS A 972 -2.62 -5.77 -41.68
CA LYS A 972 -1.26 -5.99 -42.19
C LYS A 972 -0.32 -4.92 -41.63
N VAL A 973 0.77 -5.32 -40.96
CA VAL A 973 1.81 -4.42 -40.43
C VAL A 973 3.15 -4.75 -41.05
N SER A 974 3.84 -3.75 -41.59
CA SER A 974 5.21 -3.78 -42.08
C SER A 974 6.17 -3.24 -41.01
N LEU A 975 7.19 -4.02 -40.69
CA LEU A 975 8.30 -3.68 -39.80
C LEU A 975 9.60 -3.63 -40.62
N GLN A 976 10.27 -2.49 -40.67
CA GLN A 976 11.52 -2.32 -41.40
C GLN A 976 12.60 -1.72 -40.51
N LEU A 977 13.76 -2.37 -40.42
CA LEU A 977 14.93 -1.83 -39.74
C LEU A 977 15.84 -1.17 -40.78
N VAL A 978 16.19 0.09 -40.56
CA VAL A 978 16.98 0.92 -41.49
C VAL A 978 18.29 1.34 -40.80
N ASN A 979 19.43 1.16 -41.46
CA ASN A 979 20.71 1.64 -40.93
C ASN A 979 20.81 3.18 -41.04
N MET A 980 21.82 3.77 -40.42
CA MET A 980 22.02 5.24 -40.46
C MET A 980 22.36 5.78 -41.86
N ALA A 981 22.69 4.93 -42.84
CA ALA A 981 22.87 5.30 -44.24
C ALA A 981 21.56 5.24 -45.05
N GLY A 982 20.42 4.95 -44.41
CA GLY A 982 19.09 4.91 -45.03
C GLY A 982 18.74 3.58 -45.72
N GLN A 983 19.59 2.55 -45.64
CA GLN A 983 19.35 1.25 -46.25
C GLN A 983 18.51 0.34 -45.33
N VAL A 984 17.48 -0.32 -45.88
CA VAL A 984 16.67 -1.30 -45.14
C VAL A 984 17.46 -2.59 -44.97
N THR A 985 17.78 -2.95 -43.73
CA THR A 985 18.59 -4.12 -43.38
C THR A 985 17.73 -5.30 -42.90
N VAL A 986 16.52 -5.06 -42.40
CA VAL A 986 15.54 -6.10 -42.06
C VAL A 986 14.16 -5.62 -42.49
N SER A 987 13.35 -6.49 -43.08
CA SER A 987 11.95 -6.19 -43.43
C SER A 987 11.08 -7.40 -43.12
N LYS A 988 9.98 -7.19 -42.39
CA LYS A 988 9.01 -8.23 -42.02
C LYS A 988 7.60 -7.68 -42.14
N ILE A 989 6.75 -8.40 -42.84
CA ILE A 989 5.32 -8.09 -42.96
C ILE A 989 4.55 -9.13 -42.17
N VAL A 990 3.65 -8.68 -41.30
CA VAL A 990 2.85 -9.54 -40.44
C VAL A 990 1.38 -9.25 -40.67
N GLN A 991 0.61 -10.28 -41.03
CA GLN A 991 -0.85 -10.25 -41.02
C GLN A 991 -1.32 -10.79 -39.67
N THR A 992 -2.18 -10.06 -38.98
CA THR A 992 -2.64 -10.44 -37.64
C THR A 992 -4.12 -10.13 -37.45
N GLU A 993 -4.81 -11.01 -36.73
CA GLU A 993 -6.14 -10.78 -36.17
C GLU A 993 -5.93 -10.54 -34.66
N GLU A 994 -6.10 -9.30 -34.21
CA GLU A 994 -6.05 -8.87 -32.80
C GLU A 994 -4.70 -9.05 -32.08
N ALA A 995 -3.61 -8.48 -32.60
CA ALA A 995 -2.31 -8.44 -31.88
C ALA A 995 -2.06 -7.12 -31.15
N THR A 996 -1.58 -7.22 -29.92
CA THR A 996 -1.03 -6.11 -29.12
C THR A 996 0.50 -6.01 -29.17
N SER A 997 1.18 -7.03 -29.70
CA SER A 997 2.63 -7.02 -29.87
C SER A 997 3.07 -7.90 -31.05
N LEU A 998 4.17 -7.49 -31.69
CA LEU A 998 4.78 -8.17 -32.83
C LEU A 998 6.26 -8.40 -32.56
N ARG A 999 6.79 -9.54 -32.98
CA ARG A 999 8.21 -9.87 -32.80
C ARG A 999 9.00 -9.73 -34.11
N LEU A 1000 10.13 -9.03 -34.03
CA LEU A 1000 11.12 -8.89 -35.08
C LEU A 1000 12.46 -9.48 -34.63
N ASP A 1001 12.85 -10.61 -35.22
CA ASP A 1001 14.12 -11.27 -34.93
C ASP A 1001 15.26 -10.59 -35.70
N LEU A 1002 16.39 -10.32 -35.02
CA LEU A 1002 17.52 -9.55 -35.54
C LEU A 1002 18.74 -10.41 -35.89
N ASN A 1003 18.81 -11.64 -35.35
CA ASN A 1003 19.95 -12.52 -35.53
C ASN A 1003 20.01 -13.19 -36.90
N GLU A 1004 18.88 -13.34 -37.60
CA GLU A 1004 18.81 -14.04 -38.89
C GLU A 1004 19.58 -13.30 -40.01
N GLN A 1005 19.94 -12.03 -39.81
CA GLN A 1005 20.57 -11.17 -40.82
C GLN A 1005 21.97 -10.67 -40.43
N GLN A 1006 22.58 -11.22 -39.37
CA GLN A 1006 23.93 -10.85 -38.87
C GLN A 1006 24.19 -9.33 -38.78
N LEU A 1007 23.22 -8.58 -38.23
CA LEU A 1007 23.34 -7.14 -38.08
C LEU A 1007 24.51 -6.75 -37.18
N GLN A 1008 25.31 -5.78 -37.63
CA GLN A 1008 26.42 -5.23 -36.85
C GLN A 1008 25.90 -4.43 -35.63
N PRO A 1009 26.63 -4.40 -34.50
CA PRO A 1009 26.32 -3.52 -33.40
C PRO A 1009 26.27 -2.06 -33.85
N GLY A 1010 25.22 -1.34 -33.51
CA GLY A 1010 25.01 0.01 -34.01
C GLY A 1010 23.60 0.54 -33.84
N ILE A 1011 23.40 1.80 -34.23
CA ILE A 1011 22.10 2.46 -34.18
C ILE A 1011 21.35 2.21 -35.49
N TYR A 1012 20.07 1.87 -35.35
CA TYR A 1012 19.14 1.66 -36.45
C TYR A 1012 17.84 2.42 -36.21
N ILE A 1013 17.06 2.64 -37.28
CA ILE A 1013 15.70 3.19 -37.22
C ILE A 1013 14.71 2.08 -37.59
N LEU A 1014 13.86 1.69 -36.64
CA LEU A 1014 12.74 0.80 -36.89
C LEU A 1014 11.54 1.62 -37.40
N LYS A 1015 11.11 1.34 -38.63
CA LYS A 1015 9.88 1.87 -39.24
C LYS A 1015 8.76 0.84 -39.10
N VAL A 1016 7.61 1.27 -38.60
CA VAL A 1016 6.39 0.46 -38.43
C VAL A 1016 5.29 1.10 -39.26
N SER A 1017 4.64 0.37 -40.17
CA SER A 1017 3.62 0.90 -41.07
C SER A 1017 2.48 -0.08 -41.35
N ASP A 1018 1.26 0.41 -41.50
CA ASP A 1018 0.09 -0.38 -41.91
C ASP A 1018 -0.27 -0.22 -43.41
N GLY A 1019 0.57 0.49 -44.17
CA GLY A 1019 0.35 0.82 -45.58
C GLY A 1019 -0.34 2.17 -45.84
N LEU A 1020 -0.97 2.77 -44.82
CA LEU A 1020 -1.54 4.13 -44.89
C LEU A 1020 -0.79 5.11 -43.98
N HIS A 1021 -0.15 4.61 -42.92
CA HIS A 1021 0.52 5.39 -41.90
C HIS A 1021 1.86 4.76 -41.50
N GLN A 1022 2.79 5.56 -40.95
CA GLN A 1022 4.12 5.09 -40.56
C GLN A 1022 4.62 5.78 -39.29
N LYS A 1023 5.28 5.02 -38.40
CA LYS A 1023 6.02 5.54 -37.22
C LYS A 1023 7.45 5.04 -37.23
N SER A 1024 8.37 5.79 -36.62
CA SER A 1024 9.79 5.44 -36.55
C SER A 1024 10.34 5.50 -35.12
N LEU A 1025 11.20 4.54 -34.77
CA LEU A 1025 11.80 4.36 -33.44
C LEU A 1025 13.31 4.14 -33.58
N LYS A 1026 14.10 4.81 -32.74
CA LYS A 1026 15.56 4.61 -32.70
C LYS A 1026 15.91 3.40 -31.86
N ILE A 1027 16.62 2.44 -32.44
CA ILE A 1027 17.02 1.18 -31.81
C ILE A 1027 18.54 1.08 -31.76
N LEU A 1028 19.09 0.67 -30.61
CA LEU A 1028 20.50 0.30 -30.48
C LEU A 1028 20.62 -1.23 -30.52
N LYS A 1029 21.29 -1.80 -31.52
CA LYS A 1029 21.70 -3.21 -31.55
C LYS A 1029 23.04 -3.34 -30.85
N LYS A 1030 23.13 -4.21 -29.85
CA LYS A 1030 24.39 -4.53 -29.14
C LYS A 1030 25.15 -5.67 -29.79
#